data_AF-A0A2Z2KUX4-F1
#
_entry.id   AF-A0A2Z2KUX4-F1
#
_cell.length_a   1.000
_cell.length_b   1.000
_cell.length_c   1.000
_cell.angle_alpha   90.00
_cell.angle_beta   90.00
_cell.angle_gamma   90.00
#
_symmetry.space_group_name_H-M   'P 1'
#
loop_
_entity.id
_entity.type
_entity.pdbx_description
1 polymer ?
#
loop_
_entity_poly.entity_id
_entity_poly.type
_entity_poly.pdbx_seq_one_letter_code
_entity_poly.pdbx_strand_id
1 'polypeptide(L)'
;MDKAQVLSYAEQYAAQEEAQRSKGDGRSSIHYPALFLFVGDKVAPAIAPVLNSCERKWDNAGGIMAVHAAAEEAGAAGGGKKEGREERVMTMPLPLAAGHDNRSVRQAVYRQFHEDSRYLAEMNRVLRRLSNSIADYGRLYSSFDVIHLSVITRVDDPLNVLLPEITLLARAILSQSFKSVQSDLYTLINEREQGENFGYSSSVGLAFLRELEAMQLNDFTFAAPLLVTEEDLSIPVKHGPSPLFDLVYVLSDKNERGMMSPGGMNDNYEIISHISLLKNRVTSAADADAGHGGYNNMTFKSGIRGSTGRQGYATAGFSGVRRPNLQIALAVLYHAFRQLAAQMREGSQLSLRERQMLLGLDEAALRERAAALLPDEAGLSEMTGLMSHGRPSYGELKQLSLQEAEQLLFGGGGEAYFESNFAAEAARRTADADPLREWRAVLAAQETAVPAVTFYQLAGWTADRDEAGSVLHQLRQHMAGLRAVRSAAEEELEQLYAESVERQPFQRVPLLDKRTVRNFIHYLFSAVYGKRYELLRYESELALCRRLEAALEQLHAESIRRVKQMEALEEELRVLALESIGRASETTGENIMEYYRTVTEQVMKDIETRRGPGIFFSERYMGSMAQLLEQGGTAVVERLIEVCRKELLAAEPFTFSFEEELLRRANVAAAYENRQVLSREELFKRLYRSLEEGAVVNVRLFEYTQEHRHEEKYFFGDSGSEFLRYAFGADETTRIYRLGFVHEQRRSGVEKLNLMGGFHLEDLLYYRNGKVYYETYASNGYLLHGLPEEQLPALK
;
A
#
# COMPACT_ATOMS: atom_id res chain seq x y z
N MET A 1 -8.65 6.94 -4.23
CA MET A 1 -8.04 5.59 -4.21
C MET A 1 -7.96 5.10 -2.76
N ASP A 2 -8.09 3.80 -2.49
CA ASP A 2 -7.83 3.25 -1.16
C ASP A 2 -6.33 2.95 -0.99
N LYS A 3 -5.62 3.83 -0.26
CA LYS A 3 -4.18 3.67 0.02
C LYS A 3 -3.90 2.39 0.80
N ALA A 4 -4.84 1.92 1.64
CA ALA A 4 -4.66 0.73 2.44
C ALA A 4 -4.55 -0.54 1.57
N GLN A 5 -5.28 -0.57 0.45
CA GLN A 5 -5.27 -1.70 -0.47
C GLN A 5 -3.93 -1.85 -1.20
N VAL A 6 -3.35 -0.74 -1.67
CA VAL A 6 -2.04 -0.73 -2.36
C VAL A 6 -0.92 -1.15 -1.40
N LEU A 7 -0.98 -0.68 -0.15
CA LEU A 7 -0.03 -1.09 0.88
C LEU A 7 -0.22 -2.56 1.26
N SER A 8 -1.45 -3.02 1.46
CA SER A 8 -1.74 -4.43 1.73
C SER A 8 -1.27 -5.34 0.59
N TYR A 9 -1.42 -4.90 -0.66
CA TYR A 9 -0.88 -5.60 -1.83
C TYR A 9 0.64 -5.81 -1.71
N ALA A 10 1.37 -4.74 -1.41
CA ALA A 10 2.82 -4.76 -1.34
C ALA A 10 3.32 -5.56 -0.12
N GLU A 11 2.62 -5.48 1.01
CA GLU A 11 2.86 -6.31 2.20
C GLU A 11 2.61 -7.80 1.93
N GLN A 12 1.52 -8.12 1.24
CA GLN A 12 1.20 -9.50 0.84
C GLN A 12 2.25 -10.05 -0.13
N TYR A 13 2.71 -9.25 -1.10
CA TYR A 13 3.79 -9.67 -1.99
C TYR A 13 5.09 -9.90 -1.23
N ALA A 14 5.48 -8.99 -0.34
CA ALA A 14 6.66 -9.17 0.51
C ALA A 14 6.56 -10.45 1.35
N ALA A 15 5.40 -10.71 1.97
CA ALA A 15 5.16 -11.93 2.74
C ALA A 15 5.16 -13.19 1.87
N GLN A 16 4.64 -13.13 0.63
CA GLN A 16 4.66 -14.25 -0.31
C GLN A 16 6.06 -14.56 -0.83
N GLU A 17 6.86 -13.55 -1.18
CA GLU A 17 8.26 -13.74 -1.57
C GLU A 17 9.06 -14.34 -0.42
N GLU A 18 8.87 -13.83 0.81
CA GLU A 18 9.46 -14.42 2.01
C GLU A 18 8.99 -15.87 2.22
N ALA A 19 7.71 -16.18 2.02
CA ALA A 19 7.13 -17.52 2.20
C ALA A 19 7.51 -18.52 1.08
N GLN A 20 7.51 -18.11 -0.19
CA GLN A 20 7.84 -18.97 -1.34
C GLN A 20 9.32 -19.29 -1.39
N ARG A 21 10.19 -18.31 -1.10
CA ARG A 21 11.62 -18.56 -0.97
C ARG A 21 11.92 -19.47 0.23
N SER A 22 11.06 -19.50 1.24
CA SER A 22 11.19 -20.33 2.44
C SER A 22 10.35 -21.63 2.45
N LYS A 23 9.76 -22.04 1.31
CA LYS A 23 9.04 -23.32 1.14
C LYS A 23 9.95 -24.51 0.78
N GLY A 24 11.27 -24.35 0.91
CA GLY A 24 12.24 -25.44 0.83
C GLY A 24 12.66 -25.93 2.22
N ASP A 25 13.28 -27.12 2.27
CA ASP A 25 13.73 -27.92 3.42
C ASP A 25 14.82 -27.24 4.31
N GLY A 26 14.84 -25.90 4.40
CA GLY A 26 15.97 -25.13 4.90
C GLY A 26 15.63 -23.97 5.84
N ARG A 27 14.43 -23.95 6.44
CA ARG A 27 14.18 -23.14 7.64
C ARG A 27 14.75 -23.88 8.86
N SER A 28 15.04 -23.13 9.93
CA SER A 28 15.53 -23.72 11.17
C SER A 28 14.34 -24.26 11.98
N SER A 29 14.30 -25.57 12.20
CA SER A 29 13.32 -26.20 13.10
C SER A 29 13.77 -26.09 14.56
N ILE A 30 12.82 -25.84 15.47
CA ILE A 30 13.11 -25.90 16.91
C ILE A 30 13.07 -27.35 17.42
N HIS A 31 14.01 -27.68 18.31
CA HIS A 31 14.22 -29.03 18.83
C HIS A 31 13.27 -29.35 19.99
N TYR A 32 13.06 -28.38 20.87
CA TYR A 32 12.21 -28.47 22.06
C TYR A 32 11.01 -27.51 21.97
N PRO A 33 9.92 -27.74 22.73
CA PRO A 33 8.85 -26.76 22.89
C PRO A 33 9.36 -25.40 23.41
N ALA A 34 8.81 -24.31 22.87
CA ALA A 34 9.11 -22.94 23.27
C ALA A 34 7.83 -22.22 23.71
N LEU A 35 7.91 -21.55 24.86
CA LEU A 35 6.82 -20.80 25.46
C LEU A 35 7.25 -19.35 25.74
N PHE A 36 6.48 -18.40 25.23
CA PHE A 36 6.66 -16.98 25.51
C PHE A 36 5.67 -16.51 26.57
N LEU A 37 6.17 -15.95 27.67
CA LEU A 37 5.37 -15.37 28.75
C LEU A 37 5.58 -13.85 28.75
N PHE A 38 4.59 -13.10 28.29
CA PHE A 38 4.59 -11.65 28.30
C PHE A 38 3.92 -11.16 29.59
N VAL A 39 4.65 -10.39 30.41
CA VAL A 39 4.15 -9.89 31.70
C VAL A 39 4.02 -8.37 31.64
N GLY A 40 2.80 -7.88 31.86
CA GLY A 40 2.50 -6.45 31.90
C GLY A 40 1.69 -5.95 30.71
N ASP A 41 1.04 -4.80 30.91
CA ASP A 41 0.24 -4.13 29.88
C ASP A 41 1.12 -3.44 28.84
N LYS A 42 2.26 -2.87 29.28
CA LYS A 42 3.18 -2.11 28.41
C LYS A 42 3.96 -3.00 27.44
N VAL A 43 3.87 -4.31 27.60
CA VAL A 43 4.52 -5.32 26.74
C VAL A 43 3.59 -5.79 25.61
N ALA A 44 2.30 -5.45 25.63
CA ALA A 44 1.35 -5.83 24.58
C ALA A 44 1.82 -5.55 23.14
N PRO A 45 2.51 -4.42 22.83
CA PRO A 45 3.03 -4.16 21.49
C PRO A 45 4.10 -5.15 21.01
N ALA A 46 4.74 -5.91 21.91
CA ALA A 46 5.78 -6.89 21.59
C ALA A 46 5.22 -8.24 21.12
N ILE A 47 3.98 -8.59 21.49
CA ILE A 47 3.40 -9.93 21.30
C ILE A 47 3.31 -10.28 19.81
N ALA A 48 2.63 -9.44 19.03
CA ALA A 48 2.43 -9.70 17.62
C ALA A 48 3.74 -9.70 16.82
N PRO A 49 4.67 -8.73 16.98
CA PRO A 49 5.96 -8.75 16.29
C PRO A 49 6.81 -9.99 16.58
N VAL A 50 6.93 -10.41 17.86
CA VAL A 50 7.72 -11.60 18.23
C VAL A 50 7.13 -12.86 17.61
N LEU A 51 5.82 -13.06 17.71
CA LEU A 51 5.15 -14.24 17.13
C LEU A 51 5.21 -14.24 15.60
N ASN A 52 4.99 -13.08 14.96
CA ASN A 52 5.13 -12.94 13.51
C ASN A 52 6.55 -13.30 13.05
N SER A 53 7.56 -12.88 13.79
CA SER A 53 8.95 -13.21 13.46
C SER A 53 9.20 -14.72 13.57
N CYS A 54 8.66 -15.38 14.60
CA CYS A 54 8.77 -16.83 14.73
C CYS A 54 8.00 -17.58 13.62
N GLU A 55 6.79 -17.17 13.25
CA GLU A 55 6.01 -17.73 12.13
C GLU A 55 6.73 -17.62 10.78
N ARG A 56 7.46 -16.52 10.58
CA ARG A 56 8.24 -16.30 9.37
C ARG A 56 9.48 -17.20 9.30
N LYS A 57 10.12 -17.49 10.43
CA LYS A 57 11.45 -18.11 10.48
C LYS A 57 11.44 -19.61 10.81
N TRP A 58 10.52 -20.08 11.64
CA TRP A 58 10.54 -21.45 12.15
C TRP A 58 9.58 -22.34 11.35
N ASP A 59 9.98 -23.57 11.05
CA ASP A 59 9.12 -24.55 10.34
C ASP A 59 7.95 -25.04 11.20
N ASN A 60 8.23 -25.32 12.47
CA ASN A 60 7.27 -25.79 13.46
C ASN A 60 6.68 -24.64 14.30
N ALA A 61 6.59 -23.43 13.73
CA ALA A 61 6.03 -22.26 14.42
C ALA A 61 4.58 -22.45 14.89
N GLY A 62 3.84 -23.37 14.27
CA GLY A 62 2.48 -23.72 14.67
C GLY A 62 2.35 -24.28 16.08
N GLY A 63 3.44 -24.81 16.67
CA GLY A 63 3.46 -25.29 18.05
C GLY A 63 3.84 -24.23 19.10
N ILE A 64 4.27 -23.03 18.70
CA ILE A 64 4.67 -21.99 19.65
C ILE A 64 3.44 -21.49 20.41
N MET A 65 3.54 -21.49 21.72
CA MET A 65 2.51 -20.96 22.61
C MET A 65 2.98 -19.65 23.25
N ALA A 66 2.03 -18.73 23.45
CA ALA A 66 2.27 -17.50 24.19
C ALA A 66 1.20 -17.30 25.27
N VAL A 67 1.63 -16.71 26.38
CA VAL A 67 0.76 -16.26 27.47
C VAL A 67 0.97 -14.76 27.67
N HIS A 68 -0.11 -14.01 27.78
CA HIS A 68 -0.07 -12.59 28.15
C HIS A 68 -0.72 -12.39 29.51
N ALA A 69 0.10 -12.07 30.51
CA ALA A 69 -0.34 -11.70 31.84
C ALA A 69 -0.57 -10.18 31.91
N ALA A 70 -1.84 -9.76 31.96
CA ALA A 70 -2.27 -8.37 31.75
C ALA A 70 -3.41 -7.98 32.70
N ALA A 71 -3.61 -6.69 32.92
CA ALA A 71 -4.72 -6.21 33.76
C ALA A 71 -6.10 -6.56 33.15
N GLU A 72 -7.08 -6.79 34.02
CA GLU A 72 -8.42 -7.31 33.68
C GLU A 72 -9.17 -6.50 32.58
N GLU A 73 -9.01 -5.18 32.51
CA GLU A 73 -9.65 -4.32 31.48
C GLU A 73 -8.92 -4.33 30.12
N ALA A 74 -7.59 -4.50 30.12
CA ALA A 74 -6.79 -4.50 28.89
C ALA A 74 -6.98 -5.79 28.06
N GLY A 75 -7.36 -6.90 28.72
CA GLY A 75 -7.68 -8.17 28.07
C GLY A 75 -8.96 -8.16 27.22
N ALA A 76 -9.89 -7.22 27.48
CA ALA A 76 -11.17 -7.12 26.78
C ALA A 76 -11.15 -6.21 25.54
N ALA A 77 -10.25 -5.20 25.50
CA ALA A 77 -10.20 -4.20 24.43
C ALA A 77 -9.41 -4.64 23.16
N GLY A 78 -8.70 -5.78 23.21
CA GLY A 78 -7.98 -6.37 22.08
C GLY A 78 -8.79 -7.33 21.20
N GLY A 79 -10.05 -7.62 21.56
CA GLY A 79 -10.94 -8.60 20.91
C GLY A 79 -11.54 -8.15 19.58
N GLY A 80 -10.70 -7.78 18.61
CA GLY A 80 -11.11 -7.63 17.21
C GLY A 80 -11.00 -8.97 16.48
N LYS A 81 -12.10 -9.72 16.41
CA LYS A 81 -12.25 -11.00 15.68
C LYS A 81 -11.40 -11.06 14.41
N LYS A 82 -10.28 -11.80 14.46
CA LYS A 82 -9.58 -12.34 13.29
C LYS A 82 -9.37 -13.84 13.50
N GLU A 83 -10.16 -14.62 12.79
CA GLU A 83 -10.18 -16.08 12.84
C GLU A 83 -8.76 -16.68 12.67
N GLY A 84 -8.38 -17.59 13.57
CA GLY A 84 -7.18 -18.43 13.50
C GLY A 84 -5.99 -18.03 14.37
N ARG A 85 -5.87 -16.77 14.82
CA ARG A 85 -4.70 -16.29 15.60
C ARG A 85 -4.89 -16.29 17.12
N GLU A 86 -6.13 -16.22 17.59
CA GLU A 86 -6.47 -16.12 19.02
C GLU A 86 -6.28 -17.45 19.79
N GLU A 87 -6.13 -18.61 19.13
CA GLU A 87 -5.92 -19.89 19.83
C GLU A 87 -4.51 -20.05 20.41
N ARG A 88 -3.50 -19.31 19.93
CA ARG A 88 -2.08 -19.46 20.36
C ARG A 88 -1.63 -18.51 21.47
N VAL A 89 -2.42 -17.46 21.75
CA VAL A 89 -2.12 -16.49 22.81
C VAL A 89 -3.18 -16.60 23.89
N MET A 90 -2.82 -17.17 25.03
CA MET A 90 -3.72 -17.27 26.17
C MET A 90 -3.57 -16.02 27.05
N THR A 91 -4.67 -15.40 27.43
CA THR A 91 -4.65 -14.27 28.37
C THR A 91 -4.76 -14.76 29.80
N MET A 92 -4.02 -14.11 30.69
CA MET A 92 -3.99 -14.35 32.12
C MET A 92 -4.29 -13.04 32.84
N PRO A 93 -5.42 -12.93 33.54
CA PRO A 93 -5.78 -11.69 34.22
C PRO A 93 -4.90 -11.46 35.45
N LEU A 94 -4.45 -10.21 35.60
CA LEU A 94 -3.74 -9.68 36.76
C LEU A 94 -4.55 -8.53 37.38
N PRO A 95 -4.27 -8.19 38.65
CA PRO A 95 -4.93 -7.05 39.30
C PRO A 95 -4.77 -5.75 38.52
N LEU A 96 -5.84 -4.96 38.47
CA LEU A 96 -5.86 -3.64 37.84
C LEU A 96 -4.85 -2.69 38.50
N ALA A 97 -3.92 -2.17 37.71
CA ALA A 97 -3.03 -1.08 38.12
C ALA A 97 -3.74 0.30 38.05
N ALA A 98 -4.79 0.43 37.24
CA ALA A 98 -5.56 1.66 37.06
C ALA A 98 -6.51 1.90 38.24
N GLY A 99 -6.48 3.11 38.81
CA GLY A 99 -7.35 3.53 39.92
C GLY A 99 -6.68 3.55 41.31
N HIS A 100 -5.46 3.03 41.44
CA HIS A 100 -4.65 3.14 42.66
C HIS A 100 -3.91 4.49 42.74
N ASP A 101 -3.55 4.94 43.96
CA ASP A 101 -2.72 6.13 44.14
C ASP A 101 -1.36 5.91 43.44
N ASN A 102 -0.96 6.85 42.57
CA ASN A 102 0.30 6.82 41.82
C ASN A 102 1.52 6.57 42.73
N ARG A 103 1.41 6.90 44.03
CA ARG A 103 2.46 6.70 45.03
C ARG A 103 2.68 5.25 45.47
N SER A 104 1.69 4.37 45.37
CA SER A 104 1.75 3.00 45.92
C SER A 104 1.25 1.90 44.99
N VAL A 105 1.06 2.20 43.70
CA VAL A 105 0.51 1.27 42.68
C VAL A 105 1.14 -0.13 42.74
N ARG A 106 2.48 -0.24 42.75
CA ARG A 106 3.17 -1.55 42.74
C ARG A 106 2.90 -2.37 44.01
N GLN A 107 2.90 -1.71 45.17
CA GLN A 107 2.59 -2.38 46.43
C GLN A 107 1.11 -2.78 46.52
N ALA A 108 0.20 -1.93 46.02
CA ALA A 108 -1.23 -2.23 45.98
C ALA A 108 -1.53 -3.43 45.09
N VAL A 109 -0.94 -3.49 43.89
CA VAL A 109 -1.03 -4.65 42.98
C VAL A 109 -0.50 -5.92 43.65
N TYR A 110 0.66 -5.84 44.30
CA TYR A 110 1.25 -6.97 45.00
C TYR A 110 0.33 -7.51 46.11
N ARG A 111 -0.23 -6.63 46.95
CA ARG A 111 -1.17 -7.03 48.01
C ARG A 111 -2.46 -7.60 47.45
N GLN A 112 -3.06 -6.95 46.46
CA GLN A 112 -4.30 -7.37 45.85
C GLN A 112 -4.19 -8.78 45.25
N PHE A 113 -3.05 -9.11 44.63
CA PHE A 113 -2.78 -10.43 44.09
C PHE A 113 -2.76 -11.53 45.16
N HIS A 114 -2.20 -11.24 46.34
CA HIS A 114 -2.14 -12.20 47.45
C HIS A 114 -3.43 -12.28 48.26
N GLU A 115 -4.22 -11.21 48.31
CA GLU A 115 -5.50 -11.16 49.03
C GLU A 115 -6.64 -11.80 48.24
N ASP A 116 -6.66 -11.64 46.91
CA ASP A 116 -7.71 -12.22 46.06
C ASP A 116 -7.27 -13.55 45.43
N SER A 117 -7.76 -14.65 46.02
CA SER A 117 -7.54 -16.02 45.56
C SER A 117 -7.95 -16.31 44.10
N ARG A 118 -8.80 -15.46 43.50
CA ARG A 118 -9.29 -15.64 42.12
C ARG A 118 -8.16 -15.57 41.09
N TYR A 119 -7.25 -14.61 41.23
CA TYR A 119 -6.13 -14.44 40.29
C TYR A 119 -5.20 -15.65 40.29
N LEU A 120 -4.90 -16.20 41.48
CA LEU A 120 -4.09 -17.41 41.62
C LEU A 120 -4.78 -18.64 40.99
N ALA A 121 -6.08 -18.81 41.22
CA ALA A 121 -6.85 -19.92 40.66
C ALA A 121 -6.93 -19.85 39.12
N GLU A 122 -7.19 -18.67 38.57
CA GLU A 122 -7.24 -18.46 37.12
C GLU A 122 -5.88 -18.65 36.46
N MET A 123 -4.81 -18.13 37.07
CA MET A 123 -3.44 -18.34 36.61
C MET A 123 -3.06 -19.83 36.56
N ASN A 124 -3.37 -20.60 37.62
CA ASN A 124 -3.16 -22.05 37.63
C ASN A 124 -3.94 -22.74 36.49
N ARG A 125 -5.19 -22.31 36.27
CA ARG A 125 -6.05 -22.88 35.23
C ARG A 125 -5.52 -22.60 33.81
N VAL A 126 -5.05 -21.37 33.55
CA VAL A 126 -4.46 -21.00 32.25
C VAL A 126 -3.18 -21.79 31.99
N LEU A 127 -2.26 -21.87 32.96
CA LEU A 127 -1.00 -22.61 32.82
C LEU A 127 -1.21 -24.11 32.65
N ARG A 128 -2.21 -24.71 33.30
CA ARG A 128 -2.57 -26.14 33.08
C ARG A 128 -3.15 -26.37 31.68
N ARG A 129 -4.05 -25.50 31.20
CA ARG A 129 -4.57 -25.57 29.82
C ARG A 129 -3.45 -25.44 28.79
N LEU A 130 -2.52 -24.52 29.02
CA LEU A 130 -1.34 -24.32 28.21
C LEU A 130 -0.46 -25.58 28.16
N SER A 131 -0.16 -26.18 29.32
CA SER A 131 0.62 -27.43 29.37
C SER A 131 -0.04 -28.56 28.58
N ASN A 132 -1.37 -28.69 28.66
CA ASN A 132 -2.11 -29.69 27.87
C ASN A 132 -2.05 -29.38 26.37
N SER A 133 -2.21 -28.10 25.99
CA SER A 133 -2.15 -27.68 24.59
C SER A 133 -0.77 -27.93 23.99
N ILE A 134 0.32 -27.69 24.73
CA ILE A 134 1.69 -27.99 24.28
C ILE A 134 1.88 -29.50 24.04
N ALA A 135 1.26 -30.35 24.88
CA ALA A 135 1.32 -31.80 24.71
C ALA A 135 0.61 -32.27 23.42
N ASP A 136 -0.49 -31.62 23.02
CA ASP A 136 -1.19 -31.92 21.76
C ASP A 136 -0.32 -31.65 20.52
N TYR A 137 0.57 -30.67 20.59
CA TYR A 137 1.55 -30.35 19.54
C TYR A 137 2.86 -31.15 19.64
N GLY A 138 2.97 -32.13 20.56
CA GLY A 138 4.19 -32.90 20.80
C GLY A 138 4.82 -33.56 19.57
N ARG A 139 4.02 -33.87 18.53
CA ARG A 139 4.51 -34.45 17.26
C ARG A 139 5.32 -33.48 16.39
N LEU A 140 5.27 -32.18 16.66
CA LEU A 140 5.99 -31.14 15.90
C LEU A 140 7.44 -30.92 16.38
N TYR A 141 7.83 -31.52 17.50
CA TYR A 141 9.15 -31.34 18.12
C TYR A 141 9.99 -32.63 18.01
N SER A 142 11.31 -32.48 17.93
CA SER A 142 12.22 -33.63 17.90
C SER A 142 12.44 -34.26 19.29
N SER A 143 12.25 -33.49 20.37
CA SER A 143 12.26 -34.01 21.74
C SER A 143 11.30 -33.21 22.64
N PHE A 144 10.70 -33.91 23.60
CA PHE A 144 9.76 -33.35 24.59
C PHE A 144 10.34 -33.38 26.03
N ASP A 145 11.66 -33.52 26.18
CA ASP A 145 12.31 -33.62 27.50
C ASP A 145 12.51 -32.26 28.20
N VAL A 146 12.75 -31.21 27.42
CA VAL A 146 13.08 -29.86 27.89
C VAL A 146 12.06 -28.87 27.33
N ILE A 147 11.73 -27.83 28.08
CA ILE A 147 10.95 -26.68 27.58
C ILE A 147 11.71 -25.37 27.82
N HIS A 148 11.72 -24.50 26.82
CA HIS A 148 12.26 -23.14 26.92
C HIS A 148 11.15 -22.16 27.28
N LEU A 149 11.27 -21.52 28.45
CA LEU A 149 10.40 -20.45 28.92
C LEU A 149 11.11 -19.11 28.72
N SER A 150 10.63 -18.30 27.78
CA SER A 150 11.11 -16.93 27.54
C SER A 150 10.14 -15.93 28.16
N VAL A 151 10.54 -15.33 29.28
CA VAL A 151 9.75 -14.32 29.97
C VAL A 151 10.12 -12.94 29.44
N ILE A 152 9.14 -12.12 29.08
CA ILE A 152 9.35 -10.81 28.46
C ILE A 152 8.58 -9.76 29.27
N THR A 153 9.29 -8.73 29.77
CA THR A 153 8.71 -7.65 30.57
C THR A 153 9.29 -6.29 30.18
N ARG A 154 8.52 -5.21 30.36
CA ARG A 154 9.01 -3.83 30.29
C ARG A 154 9.44 -3.38 31.69
N VAL A 155 10.50 -2.59 31.77
CA VAL A 155 11.10 -2.18 33.05
C VAL A 155 10.21 -1.24 33.85
N ASP A 156 9.48 -0.37 33.17
CA ASP A 156 8.60 0.65 33.76
C ASP A 156 7.14 0.20 33.93
N ASP A 157 6.85 -1.10 33.77
CA ASP A 157 5.52 -1.67 33.98
C ASP A 157 5.29 -2.01 35.46
N PRO A 158 4.23 -1.52 36.12
CA PRO A 158 4.00 -1.82 37.53
C PRO A 158 3.72 -3.31 37.82
N LEU A 159 3.21 -4.07 36.85
CA LEU A 159 2.83 -5.48 37.01
C LEU A 159 4.04 -6.43 37.12
N ASN A 160 5.23 -5.96 36.75
CA ASN A 160 6.47 -6.74 36.86
C ASN A 160 6.87 -7.09 38.31
N VAL A 161 6.21 -6.50 39.32
CA VAL A 161 6.37 -6.87 40.73
C VAL A 161 5.96 -8.33 41.00
N LEU A 162 5.08 -8.90 40.16
CA LEU A 162 4.59 -10.28 40.26
C LEU A 162 5.43 -11.28 39.44
N LEU A 163 6.54 -10.83 38.85
CA LEU A 163 7.39 -11.65 37.99
C LEU A 163 7.89 -12.94 38.69
N PRO A 164 8.34 -12.92 39.96
CA PRO A 164 8.73 -14.14 40.68
C PRO A 164 7.60 -15.16 40.79
N GLU A 165 6.42 -14.72 41.20
CA GLU A 165 5.25 -15.56 41.44
C GLU A 165 4.79 -16.24 40.14
N ILE A 166 4.66 -15.48 39.06
CA ILE A 166 4.21 -15.99 37.76
C ILE A 166 5.25 -16.97 37.20
N THR A 167 6.54 -16.62 37.24
CA THR A 167 7.62 -17.46 36.69
C THR A 167 7.76 -18.77 37.47
N LEU A 168 7.73 -18.71 38.80
CA LEU A 168 7.87 -19.89 39.65
C LEU A 168 6.67 -20.82 39.53
N LEU A 169 5.45 -20.28 39.42
CA LEU A 169 4.27 -21.10 39.19
C LEU A 169 4.31 -21.76 37.80
N ALA A 170 4.67 -21.02 36.75
CA ALA A 170 4.85 -21.58 35.42
C ALA A 170 5.88 -22.72 35.44
N ARG A 171 7.03 -22.50 36.09
CA ARG A 171 8.07 -23.54 36.25
C ARG A 171 7.54 -24.76 37.01
N ALA A 172 6.80 -24.56 38.11
CA ALA A 172 6.24 -25.64 38.92
C ALA A 172 5.23 -26.50 38.15
N ILE A 173 4.35 -25.88 37.35
CA ILE A 173 3.36 -26.59 36.53
C ILE A 173 4.05 -27.30 35.36
N LEU A 174 4.97 -26.63 34.65
CA LEU A 174 5.67 -27.23 33.52
C LEU A 174 6.59 -28.38 33.95
N SER A 175 7.20 -28.30 35.13
CA SER A 175 8.04 -29.39 35.67
C SER A 175 7.25 -30.68 35.98
N GLN A 176 5.92 -30.65 35.95
CA GLN A 176 5.09 -31.86 36.03
C GLN A 176 5.10 -32.65 34.71
N SER A 177 5.24 -31.93 33.59
CA SER A 177 5.18 -32.47 32.23
C SER A 177 6.56 -32.65 31.59
N PHE A 178 7.56 -31.87 32.02
CA PHE A 178 8.90 -31.82 31.42
C PHE A 178 10.00 -32.15 32.44
N LYS A 179 11.11 -32.76 31.99
CA LYS A 179 12.27 -33.09 32.86
C LYS A 179 13.08 -31.86 33.24
N SER A 180 13.15 -30.86 32.38
CA SER A 180 13.88 -29.62 32.62
C SER A 180 13.16 -28.41 32.03
N VAL A 181 13.12 -27.31 32.77
CA VAL A 181 12.56 -26.02 32.35
C VAL A 181 13.69 -25.00 32.38
N GLN A 182 14.08 -24.50 31.19
CA GLN A 182 15.08 -23.44 31.05
C GLN A 182 14.37 -22.10 30.95
N SER A 183 14.67 -21.17 31.86
CA SER A 183 13.97 -19.88 31.98
C SER A 183 14.90 -18.71 31.67
N ASP A 184 14.64 -18.01 30.57
CA ASP A 184 15.34 -16.77 30.22
C ASP A 184 14.42 -15.56 30.41
N LEU A 185 15.00 -14.42 30.81
CA LEU A 185 14.27 -13.16 30.96
C LEU A 185 14.75 -12.13 29.94
N TYR A 186 13.82 -11.46 29.27
CA TYR A 186 14.04 -10.34 28.37
C TYR A 186 13.41 -9.09 28.96
N THR A 187 14.26 -8.13 29.28
CA THR A 187 13.91 -6.89 29.97
C THR A 187 14.04 -5.74 28.99
N LEU A 188 12.90 -5.11 28.64
CA LEU A 188 12.80 -4.06 27.64
C LEU A 188 12.81 -2.66 28.29
N ILE A 189 13.69 -1.78 27.83
CA ILE A 189 13.83 -0.38 28.28
C ILE A 189 13.47 0.57 27.14
N ASN A 190 12.37 1.30 27.28
CA ASN A 190 11.94 2.28 26.28
C ASN A 190 12.30 3.70 26.73
N GLU A 191 13.35 4.29 26.15
CA GLU A 191 13.81 5.64 26.49
C GLU A 191 13.21 6.73 25.57
N ARG A 192 12.45 6.36 24.52
CA ARG A 192 11.73 7.29 23.63
C ARG A 192 10.59 8.06 24.31
N GLU A 193 10.03 7.55 25.41
CA GLU A 193 8.95 8.21 26.16
C GLU A 193 9.50 9.35 27.04
N GLN A 194 9.99 10.43 26.43
CA GLN A 194 10.28 11.70 27.10
C GLN A 194 8.98 12.48 27.38
N GLY A 195 8.03 11.84 28.07
CA GLY A 195 6.81 12.49 28.56
C GLY A 195 7.00 13.12 29.94
N GLU A 196 6.01 13.87 30.41
CA GLU A 196 5.98 14.51 31.74
C GLU A 196 6.20 13.49 32.91
N ASN A 197 5.96 12.19 32.67
CA ASN A 197 6.13 11.09 33.62
C ASN A 197 7.50 10.37 33.56
N PHE A 198 8.51 10.93 32.87
CA PHE A 198 9.84 10.30 32.74
C PHE A 198 10.50 10.02 34.09
N GLY A 199 10.38 10.93 35.06
CA GLY A 199 10.97 10.75 36.39
C GLY A 199 10.37 9.58 37.19
N TYR A 200 9.05 9.40 37.11
CA TYR A 200 8.35 8.30 37.78
C TYR A 200 8.55 6.95 37.08
N SER A 201 8.47 6.91 35.74
CA SER A 201 8.74 5.69 34.97
C SER A 201 10.18 5.20 35.15
N SER A 202 11.15 6.12 35.23
CA SER A 202 12.54 5.79 35.52
C SER A 202 12.76 5.27 36.94
N SER A 203 12.03 5.79 37.94
CA SER A 203 12.13 5.30 39.33
C SER A 203 11.47 3.93 39.51
N VAL A 204 10.31 3.70 38.90
CA VAL A 204 9.68 2.35 38.82
C VAL A 204 10.62 1.38 38.11
N GLY A 205 11.25 1.83 37.03
CA GLY A 205 12.22 1.04 36.30
C GLY A 205 13.43 0.63 37.13
N LEU A 206 14.01 1.58 37.86
CA LEU A 206 15.12 1.29 38.77
C LEU A 206 14.70 0.33 39.89
N ALA A 207 13.49 0.51 40.44
CA ALA A 207 12.95 -0.35 41.48
C ALA A 207 12.86 -1.81 41.00
N PHE A 208 12.36 -2.04 39.77
CA PHE A 208 12.36 -3.36 39.17
C PHE A 208 13.77 -3.92 38.92
N LEU A 209 14.71 -3.11 38.40
CA LEU A 209 16.09 -3.55 38.20
C LEU A 209 16.78 -3.95 39.53
N ARG A 210 16.44 -3.28 40.63
CA ARG A 210 16.92 -3.64 41.97
C ARG A 210 16.34 -4.98 42.46
N GLU A 211 15.05 -5.21 42.21
CA GLU A 211 14.40 -6.50 42.50
C GLU A 211 14.99 -7.63 41.64
N LEU A 212 15.24 -7.36 40.35
CA LEU A 212 15.89 -8.27 39.42
C LEU A 212 17.28 -8.70 39.90
N GLU A 213 18.07 -7.76 40.44
CA GLU A 213 19.37 -8.09 41.03
C GLU A 213 19.22 -9.08 42.19
N ALA A 214 18.22 -8.88 43.06
CA ALA A 214 17.91 -9.81 44.15
C ALA A 214 17.56 -11.22 43.61
N MET A 215 16.75 -11.30 42.55
CA MET A 215 16.34 -12.56 41.91
C MET A 215 17.49 -13.32 41.22
N GLN A 216 18.59 -12.63 40.91
CA GLN A 216 19.78 -13.20 40.24
C GLN A 216 20.91 -13.57 41.22
N LEU A 217 20.75 -13.31 42.52
CA LEU A 217 21.69 -13.75 43.53
C LEU A 217 21.73 -15.28 43.65
N ASN A 218 22.90 -15.84 43.98
CA ASN A 218 23.09 -17.28 44.07
C ASN A 218 22.36 -17.92 45.26
N ASP A 219 22.01 -17.13 46.28
CA ASP A 219 21.32 -17.51 47.51
C ASP A 219 19.84 -17.12 47.51
N PHE A 220 19.30 -16.68 46.37
CA PHE A 220 17.89 -16.34 46.26
C PHE A 220 16.99 -17.54 46.59
N THR A 221 16.09 -17.37 47.55
CA THR A 221 15.11 -18.37 47.96
C THR A 221 13.72 -17.74 47.96
N PHE A 222 12.72 -18.53 47.58
CA PHE A 222 11.35 -18.05 47.55
C PHE A 222 10.40 -19.18 47.95
N ALA A 223 9.43 -18.88 48.80
CA ALA A 223 8.42 -19.84 49.23
C ALA A 223 7.07 -19.14 49.40
N ALA A 224 6.11 -19.48 48.55
CA ALA A 224 4.75 -18.95 48.65
C ALA A 224 3.69 -20.00 48.23
N PRO A 225 2.46 -19.94 48.78
CA PRO A 225 1.35 -20.82 48.44
C PRO A 225 0.76 -20.48 47.05
N LEU A 226 1.50 -20.79 45.98
CA LEU A 226 1.13 -20.41 44.60
C LEU A 226 0.33 -21.47 43.85
N LEU A 227 0.53 -22.76 44.16
CA LEU A 227 -0.08 -23.83 43.39
C LEU A 227 -1.45 -24.16 43.97
N VAL A 228 -2.50 -23.91 43.20
CA VAL A 228 -3.90 -24.16 43.61
C VAL A 228 -4.41 -25.41 42.89
N THR A 229 -5.04 -26.30 43.65
CA THR A 229 -5.68 -27.52 43.11
C THR A 229 -7.12 -27.23 42.68
N GLU A 230 -7.76 -28.18 41.97
CA GLU A 230 -9.18 -28.04 41.57
C GLU A 230 -10.16 -27.96 42.76
N GLU A 231 -9.70 -28.34 43.96
CA GLU A 231 -10.43 -28.26 45.23
C GLU A 231 -10.05 -27.02 46.07
N ASP A 232 -9.46 -25.99 45.45
CA ASP A 232 -9.00 -24.74 46.08
C ASP A 232 -7.95 -24.90 47.21
N LEU A 233 -7.31 -26.07 47.32
CA LEU A 233 -6.20 -26.27 48.26
C LEU A 233 -4.92 -25.63 47.71
N SER A 234 -4.29 -24.76 48.51
CA SER A 234 -3.04 -24.08 48.17
C SER A 234 -1.81 -24.86 48.64
N ILE A 235 -0.91 -25.20 47.72
CA ILE A 235 0.35 -25.90 47.95
C ILE A 235 1.51 -24.91 47.81
N PRO A 236 2.45 -24.85 48.77
CA PRO A 236 3.60 -23.97 48.69
C PRO A 236 4.58 -24.42 47.60
N VAL A 237 4.85 -23.51 46.66
CA VAL A 237 5.95 -23.64 45.70
C VAL A 237 7.20 -23.12 46.38
N LYS A 238 8.22 -23.98 46.51
CA LYS A 238 9.51 -23.64 47.13
C LYS A 238 10.61 -23.63 46.07
N HIS A 239 11.34 -22.53 45.99
CA HIS A 239 12.54 -22.38 45.19
C HIS A 239 13.77 -22.43 46.10
N GLY A 240 14.69 -23.35 45.79
CA GLY A 240 15.95 -23.51 46.53
C GLY A 240 16.95 -22.38 46.22
N PRO A 241 18.08 -22.29 46.96
CA PRO A 241 19.06 -21.23 46.78
C PRO A 241 19.72 -21.33 45.39
N SER A 242 19.23 -20.53 44.45
CA SER A 242 19.76 -20.41 43.10
C SER A 242 19.17 -19.17 42.40
N PRO A 243 19.82 -18.62 41.36
CA PRO A 243 19.20 -17.59 40.52
C PRO A 243 17.86 -18.08 39.94
N LEU A 244 16.92 -17.16 39.74
CA LEU A 244 15.60 -17.47 39.18
C LEU A 244 15.64 -17.71 37.66
N PHE A 245 16.45 -16.93 36.93
CA PHE A 245 16.61 -17.03 35.48
C PHE A 245 18.01 -17.49 35.12
N ASP A 246 18.11 -18.23 34.02
CA ASP A 246 19.34 -18.77 33.44
C ASP A 246 20.22 -17.68 32.81
N LEU A 247 19.59 -16.79 32.04
CA LEU A 247 20.17 -15.59 31.45
C LEU A 247 19.15 -14.46 31.47
N VAL A 248 19.64 -13.26 31.73
CA VAL A 248 18.84 -12.04 31.70
C VAL A 248 19.37 -11.12 30.61
N TYR A 249 18.54 -10.87 29.60
CA TYR A 249 18.82 -9.96 28.50
C TYR A 249 18.22 -8.59 28.77
N VAL A 250 19.05 -7.56 28.77
CA VAL A 250 18.62 -6.16 28.85
C VAL A 250 18.70 -5.56 27.44
N LEU A 251 17.58 -5.06 26.94
CA LEU A 251 17.45 -4.50 25.60
C LEU A 251 16.79 -3.11 25.68
N SER A 252 17.52 -2.08 25.25
CA SER A 252 17.08 -0.69 25.17
C SER A 252 16.78 -0.31 23.71
N ASP A 253 16.04 0.78 23.49
CA ASP A 253 15.89 1.40 22.16
C ASP A 253 17.07 2.30 21.76
N LYS A 254 18.00 2.54 22.69
CA LYS A 254 19.28 3.22 22.45
C LYS A 254 20.42 2.24 22.33
N ASN A 255 21.25 2.45 21.32
CA ASN A 255 22.45 1.66 21.11
C ASN A 255 23.58 2.15 22.03
N GLU A 256 24.69 1.41 22.09
CA GLU A 256 25.87 1.74 22.91
C GLU A 256 26.37 3.19 22.68
N ARG A 257 26.27 3.69 21.45
CA ARG A 257 26.65 5.07 21.06
C ARG A 257 25.68 6.15 21.54
N GLY A 258 24.58 5.80 22.21
CA GLY A 258 23.52 6.71 22.62
C GLY A 258 22.61 7.21 21.50
N MET A 259 22.78 6.70 20.28
CA MET A 259 21.88 6.95 19.16
C MET A 259 20.65 6.05 19.27
N MET A 260 19.48 6.59 18.93
CA MET A 260 18.26 5.78 18.83
C MET A 260 18.31 4.98 17.52
N SER A 261 18.08 3.66 17.60
CA SER A 261 17.99 2.84 16.38
C SER A 261 16.81 3.32 15.51
N PRO A 262 16.93 3.39 14.17
CA PRO A 262 15.82 3.67 13.27
C PRO A 262 14.68 2.64 13.41
N GLY A 263 14.98 1.37 13.73
CA GLY A 263 14.00 0.30 13.98
C GLY A 263 13.32 0.35 15.35
N GLY A 264 13.84 1.16 16.29
CA GLY A 264 13.31 1.30 17.65
C GLY A 264 13.19 -0.04 18.37
N MET A 265 12.07 -0.26 19.06
CA MET A 265 11.79 -1.52 19.80
C MET A 265 11.60 -2.75 18.91
N ASN A 266 11.33 -2.58 17.61
CA ASN A 266 11.11 -3.72 16.72
C ASN A 266 12.37 -4.57 16.56
N ASP A 267 13.55 -3.94 16.57
CA ASP A 267 14.82 -4.66 16.52
C ASP A 267 14.97 -5.55 17.76
N ASN A 268 14.53 -5.08 18.94
CA ASN A 268 14.55 -5.85 20.18
C ASN A 268 13.60 -7.06 20.12
N TYR A 269 12.45 -6.94 19.45
CA TYR A 269 11.53 -8.05 19.24
C TYR A 269 12.11 -9.11 18.29
N GLU A 270 12.81 -8.66 17.24
CA GLU A 270 13.54 -9.55 16.33
C GLU A 270 14.69 -10.28 17.06
N ILE A 271 15.44 -9.57 17.92
CA ILE A 271 16.50 -10.14 18.77
C ILE A 271 15.95 -11.30 19.61
N ILE A 272 14.81 -11.13 20.28
CA ILE A 272 14.20 -12.17 21.13
C ILE A 272 13.96 -13.45 20.31
N SER A 273 13.39 -13.29 19.11
CA SER A 273 13.13 -14.43 18.21
C SER A 273 14.43 -15.16 17.80
N HIS A 274 15.49 -14.41 17.50
CA HIS A 274 16.78 -14.97 17.07
C HIS A 274 17.51 -15.69 18.20
N ILE A 275 17.49 -15.14 19.41
CA ILE A 275 18.12 -15.77 20.57
C ILE A 275 17.39 -17.08 20.92
N SER A 276 16.05 -17.05 20.91
CA SER A 276 15.24 -18.24 21.16
C SER A 276 15.52 -19.33 20.11
N LEU A 277 15.66 -18.94 18.84
CA LEU A 277 16.04 -19.86 17.76
C LEU A 277 17.45 -20.44 17.98
N LEU A 278 18.45 -19.60 18.26
CA LEU A 278 19.84 -20.06 18.48
C LEU A 278 19.97 -21.06 19.62
N LYS A 279 19.21 -20.87 20.70
CA LYS A 279 19.21 -21.77 21.87
C LYS A 279 18.53 -23.10 21.59
N ASN A 280 17.55 -23.13 20.69
CA ASN A 280 16.63 -24.24 20.53
C ASN A 280 16.69 -24.89 19.13
N ARG A 281 17.74 -24.64 18.35
CA ARG A 281 17.87 -25.13 16.97
C ARG A 281 18.27 -26.61 16.92
N VAL A 282 17.70 -27.35 15.97
CA VAL A 282 18.24 -28.66 15.54
C VAL A 282 19.47 -28.41 14.63
N THR A 283 20.67 -28.81 15.06
CA THR A 283 21.87 -28.68 14.23
C THR A 283 21.77 -29.60 13.02
N SER A 284 21.74 -29.04 11.80
CA SER A 284 21.74 -29.82 10.57
C SER A 284 23.12 -30.41 10.28
N ALA A 285 23.18 -31.55 9.59
CA ALA A 285 24.43 -32.20 9.19
C ALA A 285 25.34 -31.28 8.34
N ALA A 286 24.74 -30.37 7.57
CA ALA A 286 25.48 -29.38 6.76
C ALA A 286 26.25 -28.34 7.61
N ASP A 287 25.80 -28.03 8.82
CA ASP A 287 26.50 -27.12 9.73
C ASP A 287 27.69 -27.80 10.42
N ALA A 288 27.63 -29.13 10.60
CA ALA A 288 28.69 -29.91 11.22
C ALA A 288 29.90 -30.10 10.30
N ASP A 289 29.67 -30.25 8.98
CA ASP A 289 30.73 -30.40 7.98
C ASP A 289 31.49 -29.09 7.68
N ALA A 290 30.87 -27.93 7.95
CA ALA A 290 31.45 -26.63 7.65
C ALA A 290 32.44 -26.10 8.72
N GLY A 291 32.59 -26.81 9.84
CA GLY A 291 33.50 -26.40 10.93
C GLY A 291 33.12 -25.10 11.64
N HIS A 292 31.93 -24.57 11.37
CA HIS A 292 31.45 -23.31 11.93
C HIS A 292 30.99 -23.50 13.38
N GLY A 293 31.41 -22.59 14.28
CA GLY A 293 31.13 -22.68 15.70
C GLY A 293 29.63 -22.54 16.01
N GLY A 294 28.94 -23.65 16.22
CA GLY A 294 27.56 -23.65 16.71
C GLY A 294 27.42 -22.92 18.05
N TYR A 295 26.25 -22.32 18.31
CA TYR A 295 25.96 -21.69 19.59
C TYR A 295 25.93 -22.74 20.71
N ASN A 296 26.61 -22.44 21.82
CA ASN A 296 26.56 -23.26 23.02
C ASN A 296 26.27 -22.36 24.23
N ASN A 297 25.06 -22.48 24.78
CA ASN A 297 24.56 -21.70 25.90
C ASN A 297 25.47 -21.82 27.14
N MET A 298 26.03 -23.00 27.40
CA MET A 298 26.92 -23.20 28.56
C MET A 298 28.25 -22.47 28.39
N THR A 299 28.79 -22.43 27.17
CA THR A 299 30.01 -21.68 26.87
C THR A 299 29.78 -20.18 27.04
N PHE A 300 28.66 -19.66 26.52
CA PHE A 300 28.30 -18.25 26.68
C PHE A 300 28.10 -17.87 28.15
N LYS A 301 27.34 -18.68 28.91
CA LYS A 301 27.18 -18.50 30.36
C LYS A 301 28.52 -18.51 31.10
N SER A 302 29.43 -19.41 30.75
CA SER A 302 30.76 -19.46 31.37
C SER A 302 31.65 -18.28 30.96
N GLY A 303 31.51 -17.76 29.74
CA GLY A 303 32.27 -16.60 29.26
C GLY A 303 31.83 -15.30 29.92
N ILE A 304 30.54 -15.17 30.24
CA ILE A 304 29.97 -14.02 30.96
C ILE A 304 30.35 -14.02 32.45
N ARG A 305 30.50 -15.21 33.05
CA ARG A 305 30.94 -15.38 34.44
C ARG A 305 32.45 -15.16 34.52
N GLY A 306 32.87 -13.90 34.47
CA GLY A 306 34.26 -13.49 34.60
C GLY A 306 34.91 -13.92 35.94
N SER A 307 36.11 -13.40 36.21
CA SER A 307 36.93 -13.80 37.37
C SER A 307 36.29 -13.58 38.74
N THR A 308 35.28 -12.71 38.84
CA THR A 308 34.58 -12.36 40.09
C THR A 308 33.45 -13.33 40.46
N GLY A 309 33.07 -14.24 39.55
CA GLY A 309 32.03 -15.25 39.81
C GLY A 309 30.60 -14.70 39.97
N ARG A 310 30.41 -13.38 39.87
CA ARG A 310 29.10 -12.73 39.82
C ARG A 310 28.45 -13.01 38.46
N GLN A 311 27.14 -13.19 38.44
CA GLN A 311 26.41 -13.40 37.19
C GLN A 311 26.31 -12.05 36.44
N GLY A 312 26.85 -12.00 35.23
CA GLY A 312 26.72 -10.85 34.35
C GLY A 312 25.42 -10.89 33.55
N TYR A 313 24.94 -9.70 33.18
CA TYR A 313 23.80 -9.56 32.27
C TYR A 313 24.25 -9.69 30.82
N ALA A 314 23.30 -9.98 29.94
CA ALA A 314 23.50 -10.08 28.51
C ALA A 314 22.67 -9.01 27.77
N THR A 315 23.08 -8.73 26.54
CA THR A 315 22.44 -7.79 25.64
C THR A 315 22.75 -8.19 24.21
N ALA A 316 22.06 -7.59 23.25
CA ALA A 316 22.26 -7.93 21.85
C ALA A 316 22.05 -6.73 20.94
N GLY A 317 22.67 -6.78 19.77
CA GLY A 317 22.44 -5.89 18.63
C GLY A 317 22.00 -6.70 17.42
N PHE A 318 21.11 -6.15 16.62
CA PHE A 318 20.59 -6.82 15.43
C PHE A 318 20.62 -5.88 14.23
N SER A 319 21.09 -6.41 13.10
CA SER A 319 20.96 -5.75 11.81
C SER A 319 20.64 -6.77 10.74
N GLY A 320 19.73 -6.40 9.84
CA GLY A 320 19.38 -7.21 8.68
C GLY A 320 19.46 -6.39 7.41
N VAL A 321 20.15 -6.93 6.41
CA VAL A 321 20.08 -6.44 5.04
C VAL A 321 19.17 -7.40 4.29
N ARG A 322 17.94 -6.96 4.02
CA ARG A 322 16.94 -7.74 3.27
C ARG A 322 16.62 -7.06 1.95
N ARG A 323 16.17 -7.86 0.98
CA ARG A 323 15.60 -7.34 -0.26
C ARG A 323 14.34 -6.49 0.05
N PRO A 324 14.24 -5.24 -0.42
CA PRO A 324 13.11 -4.35 -0.14
C PRO A 324 11.88 -4.71 -1.00
N ASN A 325 11.31 -5.90 -0.80
CA ASN A 325 10.24 -6.47 -1.64
C ASN A 325 8.98 -5.59 -1.70
N LEU A 326 8.65 -4.92 -0.59
CA LEU A 326 7.51 -4.00 -0.52
C LEU A 326 7.71 -2.79 -1.45
N GLN A 327 8.87 -2.14 -1.37
CA GLN A 327 9.22 -0.98 -2.19
C GLN A 327 9.30 -1.37 -3.67
N ILE A 328 9.83 -2.55 -3.97
CA ILE A 328 9.91 -3.10 -5.34
C ILE A 328 8.50 -3.26 -5.93
N ALA A 329 7.57 -3.86 -5.19
CA ALA A 329 6.20 -4.06 -5.67
C ALA A 329 5.49 -2.73 -6.00
N LEU A 330 5.70 -1.70 -5.17
CA LEU A 330 5.14 -0.36 -5.39
C LEU A 330 5.78 0.35 -6.59
N ALA A 331 7.10 0.25 -6.74
CA ALA A 331 7.81 0.81 -7.89
C ALA A 331 7.36 0.18 -9.21
N VAL A 332 7.25 -1.16 -9.25
CA VAL A 332 6.76 -1.89 -10.44
C VAL A 332 5.32 -1.50 -10.77
N LEU A 333 4.45 -1.40 -9.77
CA LEU A 333 3.06 -0.98 -9.97
C LEU A 333 2.98 0.42 -10.60
N TYR A 334 3.74 1.38 -10.07
CA TYR A 334 3.82 2.73 -10.62
C TYR A 334 4.37 2.75 -12.05
N HIS A 335 5.48 2.06 -12.31
CA HIS A 335 6.10 2.05 -13.65
C HIS A 335 5.24 1.36 -14.69
N ALA A 336 4.55 0.27 -14.33
CA ALA A 336 3.59 -0.40 -15.20
C ALA A 336 2.43 0.53 -15.56
N PHE A 337 1.85 1.22 -14.57
CA PHE A 337 0.78 2.20 -14.81
C PHE A 337 1.24 3.33 -15.74
N ARG A 338 2.42 3.91 -15.46
CA ARG A 338 3.00 5.00 -16.25
C ARG A 338 3.24 4.59 -17.70
N GLN A 339 3.70 3.35 -17.93
CA GLN A 339 3.94 2.86 -19.28
C GLN A 339 2.64 2.62 -20.05
N LEU A 340 1.61 2.06 -19.41
CA LEU A 340 0.27 1.95 -20.01
C LEU A 340 -0.31 3.33 -20.35
N ALA A 341 -0.18 4.29 -19.44
CA ALA A 341 -0.62 5.67 -19.68
C ALA A 341 0.15 6.32 -20.84
N ALA A 342 1.46 6.09 -20.96
CA ALA A 342 2.28 6.59 -22.06
C ALA A 342 1.85 5.99 -23.42
N GLN A 343 1.60 4.68 -23.48
CA GLN A 343 1.08 4.02 -24.68
C GLN A 343 -0.28 4.59 -25.11
N MET A 344 -1.15 4.88 -24.14
CA MET A 344 -2.44 5.52 -24.43
C MET A 344 -2.31 6.96 -24.93
N ARG A 345 -1.27 7.69 -24.51
CA ARG A 345 -0.98 9.07 -24.99
C ARG A 345 -0.43 9.07 -26.41
N GLU A 346 0.39 8.08 -26.77
CA GLU A 346 0.91 7.94 -28.14
C GLU A 346 -0.21 7.59 -29.14
N GLY A 347 -0.99 6.53 -28.87
CA GLY A 347 -2.22 6.13 -29.59
C GLY A 347 -2.16 6.11 -31.13
N SER A 348 -3.33 6.15 -31.78
CA SER A 348 -3.47 6.23 -33.25
C SER A 348 -3.10 7.61 -33.85
N GLN A 349 -2.27 7.65 -34.89
CA GLN A 349 -1.95 8.89 -35.61
C GLN A 349 -2.89 9.10 -36.81
N LEU A 350 -4.18 9.34 -36.54
CA LEU A 350 -5.14 9.66 -37.61
C LEU A 350 -4.91 11.07 -38.15
N SER A 351 -5.01 11.22 -39.47
CA SER A 351 -5.05 12.52 -40.14
C SER A 351 -6.34 13.27 -39.83
N LEU A 352 -6.35 14.60 -40.03
CA LEU A 352 -7.52 15.44 -39.75
C LEU A 352 -8.77 15.00 -40.51
N ARG A 353 -8.60 14.58 -41.77
CA ARG A 353 -9.69 14.09 -42.62
C ARG A 353 -10.28 12.78 -42.11
N GLU A 354 -9.44 11.87 -41.61
CA GLU A 354 -9.90 10.60 -41.01
C GLU A 354 -10.65 10.85 -39.70
N ARG A 355 -10.22 11.84 -38.89
CA ARG A 355 -10.93 12.26 -37.68
C ARG A 355 -12.32 12.82 -37.99
N GLN A 356 -12.42 13.66 -39.02
CA GLN A 356 -13.70 14.20 -39.48
C GLN A 356 -14.62 13.08 -39.99
N MET A 357 -14.10 12.16 -40.81
CA MET A 357 -14.88 11.03 -41.32
C MET A 357 -15.35 10.10 -40.18
N LEU A 358 -14.49 9.83 -39.19
CA LEU A 358 -14.85 9.01 -38.04
C LEU A 358 -16.03 9.58 -37.25
N LEU A 359 -16.08 10.90 -37.11
CA LEU A 359 -17.15 11.61 -36.41
C LEU A 359 -18.31 12.04 -37.34
N GLY A 360 -18.23 11.75 -38.65
CA GLY A 360 -19.23 12.18 -39.64
C GLY A 360 -19.34 13.70 -39.76
N LEU A 361 -18.22 14.40 -39.66
CA LEU A 361 -18.07 15.86 -39.69
C LEU A 361 -17.42 16.37 -40.98
N ASP A 362 -17.23 15.50 -41.97
CA ASP A 362 -16.85 15.91 -43.32
C ASP A 362 -18.03 16.62 -44.02
N GLU A 363 -17.72 17.54 -44.93
CA GLU A 363 -18.74 18.37 -45.60
C GLU A 363 -19.79 17.55 -46.35
N ALA A 364 -19.41 16.38 -46.91
CA ALA A 364 -20.34 15.53 -47.64
C ALA A 364 -21.34 14.86 -46.69
N ALA A 365 -20.86 14.27 -45.60
CA ALA A 365 -21.71 13.66 -44.57
C ALA A 365 -22.63 14.69 -43.89
N LEU A 366 -22.13 15.91 -43.61
CA LEU A 366 -22.94 16.98 -43.04
C LEU A 366 -24.09 17.38 -43.96
N ARG A 367 -23.82 17.53 -45.27
CA ARG A 367 -24.86 17.86 -46.27
C ARG A 367 -25.88 16.75 -46.44
N GLU A 368 -25.43 15.48 -46.45
CA GLU A 368 -26.32 14.33 -46.56
C GLU A 368 -27.24 14.22 -45.32
N ARG A 369 -26.67 14.40 -44.12
CA ARG A 369 -27.44 14.43 -42.87
C ARG A 369 -28.43 15.58 -42.84
N ALA A 370 -28.02 16.78 -43.23
CA ALA A 370 -28.91 17.94 -43.30
C ALA A 370 -30.06 17.74 -44.30
N ALA A 371 -29.79 17.11 -45.46
CA ALA A 371 -30.82 16.78 -46.43
C ALA A 371 -31.83 15.75 -45.90
N ALA A 372 -31.38 14.73 -45.15
CA ALA A 372 -32.26 13.74 -44.53
C ALA A 372 -33.22 14.33 -43.47
N LEU A 373 -32.85 15.47 -42.87
CA LEU A 373 -33.70 16.19 -41.90
C LEU A 373 -34.83 16.99 -42.56
N LEU A 374 -34.73 17.29 -43.86
CA LEU A 374 -35.73 18.09 -44.58
C LEU A 374 -36.83 17.20 -45.19
N PRO A 375 -38.07 17.70 -45.31
CA PRO A 375 -39.10 17.08 -46.15
C PRO A 375 -38.76 17.19 -47.64
N ASP A 376 -39.32 16.31 -48.47
CA ASP A 376 -39.01 16.29 -49.91
C ASP A 376 -39.43 17.59 -50.62
N GLU A 377 -38.55 18.10 -51.49
CA GLU A 377 -38.75 19.34 -52.26
C GLU A 377 -39.96 19.24 -53.19
N ALA A 378 -40.31 18.02 -53.60
CA ALA A 378 -41.53 17.74 -54.37
C ALA A 378 -42.82 18.27 -53.69
N GLY A 379 -42.82 18.38 -52.35
CA GLY A 379 -43.93 18.95 -51.59
C GLY A 379 -44.21 20.44 -51.87
N LEU A 380 -43.24 21.18 -52.41
CA LEU A 380 -43.45 22.58 -52.83
C LEU A 380 -44.46 22.67 -53.99
N SER A 381 -44.54 21.63 -54.82
CA SER A 381 -45.53 21.56 -55.90
C SER A 381 -46.96 21.43 -55.36
N GLU A 382 -47.15 20.89 -54.16
CA GLU A 382 -48.46 20.75 -53.50
C GLU A 382 -49.01 22.12 -53.04
N MET A 383 -48.13 23.11 -52.82
CA MET A 383 -48.54 24.49 -52.49
C MET A 383 -49.34 25.15 -53.63
N THR A 384 -49.20 24.67 -54.87
CA THR A 384 -50.02 25.14 -56.01
C THR A 384 -51.52 24.83 -55.85
N GLY A 385 -51.88 23.95 -54.89
CA GLY A 385 -53.25 23.61 -54.51
C GLY A 385 -53.89 24.55 -53.48
N LEU A 386 -53.16 25.53 -52.94
CA LEU A 386 -53.69 26.51 -51.99
C LEU A 386 -54.76 27.39 -52.65
N MET A 387 -55.87 27.64 -51.94
CA MET A 387 -56.95 28.47 -52.47
C MET A 387 -56.55 29.95 -52.44
N SER A 388 -56.55 30.61 -53.60
CA SER A 388 -56.29 32.05 -53.68
C SER A 388 -57.46 32.87 -53.12
N HIS A 389 -57.15 33.90 -52.35
CA HIS A 389 -58.11 34.92 -51.94
C HIS A 389 -58.47 35.79 -53.16
N GLY A 390 -59.69 35.66 -53.66
CA GLY A 390 -60.18 36.41 -54.81
C GLY A 390 -59.66 35.90 -56.17
N ARG A 391 -60.11 36.56 -57.24
CA ARG A 391 -59.69 36.32 -58.64
C ARG A 391 -59.08 37.61 -59.21
N PRO A 392 -57.92 38.07 -58.73
CA PRO A 392 -57.28 39.29 -59.23
C PRO A 392 -56.90 39.13 -60.70
N SER A 393 -56.99 40.23 -61.44
CA SER A 393 -56.59 40.28 -62.85
C SER A 393 -55.07 40.44 -62.98
N TYR A 394 -54.50 40.01 -64.11
CA TYR A 394 -53.06 40.19 -64.36
C TYR A 394 -52.65 41.67 -64.35
N GLY A 395 -53.55 42.59 -64.73
CA GLY A 395 -53.32 44.03 -64.71
C GLY A 395 -53.09 44.61 -63.31
N GLU A 396 -53.73 44.04 -62.28
CA GLU A 396 -53.57 44.45 -60.88
C GLU A 396 -52.24 43.93 -60.29
N LEU A 397 -51.85 42.72 -60.66
CA LEU A 397 -50.60 42.10 -60.18
C LEU A 397 -49.35 42.70 -60.84
N LYS A 398 -49.48 43.27 -62.04
CA LYS A 398 -48.36 43.71 -62.87
C LYS A 398 -47.48 44.81 -62.21
N GLN A 399 -48.08 45.74 -61.47
CA GLN A 399 -47.36 46.86 -60.86
C GLN A 399 -46.91 46.61 -59.42
N LEU A 400 -47.35 45.51 -58.82
CA LEU A 400 -47.03 45.16 -57.44
C LEU A 400 -45.64 44.51 -57.36
N SER A 401 -45.04 44.58 -56.17
CA SER A 401 -43.89 43.74 -55.82
C SER A 401 -44.32 42.28 -55.65
N LEU A 402 -43.37 41.34 -55.68
CA LEU A 402 -43.68 39.93 -55.43
C LEU A 402 -44.29 39.71 -54.03
N GLN A 403 -43.87 40.50 -53.03
CA GLN A 403 -44.41 40.46 -51.67
C GLN A 403 -45.87 40.93 -51.61
N GLU A 404 -46.18 42.04 -52.25
CA GLU A 404 -47.55 42.59 -52.32
C GLU A 404 -48.48 41.67 -53.12
N ALA A 405 -47.96 41.06 -54.19
CA ALA A 405 -48.69 40.09 -55.01
C ALA A 405 -49.02 38.81 -54.23
N GLU A 406 -48.09 38.30 -53.43
CA GLU A 406 -48.34 37.15 -52.56
C GLU A 406 -49.40 37.47 -51.48
N GLN A 407 -49.29 38.64 -50.83
CA GLN A 407 -50.24 39.04 -49.80
C GLN A 407 -51.65 39.24 -50.35
N LEU A 408 -51.79 39.70 -51.59
CA LEU A 408 -53.06 39.83 -52.27
C LEU A 408 -53.64 38.47 -52.70
N LEU A 409 -52.79 37.52 -53.12
CA LEU A 409 -53.21 36.20 -53.58
C LEU A 409 -53.51 35.21 -52.45
N PHE A 410 -52.71 35.19 -51.39
CA PHE A 410 -52.76 34.17 -50.33
C PHE A 410 -52.79 34.75 -48.91
N GLY A 411 -52.66 36.07 -48.74
CA GLY A 411 -52.59 36.69 -47.41
C GLY A 411 -51.34 36.23 -46.67
N GLY A 412 -51.51 35.34 -45.70
CA GLY A 412 -50.42 34.62 -45.01
C GLY A 412 -50.51 33.10 -45.11
N GLY A 413 -51.41 32.57 -45.96
CA GLY A 413 -51.68 31.13 -46.04
C GLY A 413 -50.53 30.32 -46.65
N GLY A 414 -49.78 30.90 -47.59
CA GLY A 414 -48.59 30.26 -48.17
C GLY A 414 -47.46 30.12 -47.14
N GLU A 415 -47.22 31.18 -46.38
CA GLU A 415 -46.20 31.21 -45.33
C GLU A 415 -46.54 30.24 -44.20
N ALA A 416 -47.78 30.26 -43.70
CA ALA A 416 -48.24 29.33 -42.66
C ALA A 416 -48.16 27.86 -43.10
N TYR A 417 -48.42 27.56 -44.38
CA TYR A 417 -48.25 26.20 -44.91
C TYR A 417 -46.78 25.77 -44.92
N PHE A 418 -45.89 26.67 -45.35
CA PHE A 418 -44.45 26.39 -45.36
C PHE A 418 -43.89 26.20 -43.95
N GLU A 419 -44.28 27.07 -43.02
CA GLU A 419 -43.88 26.96 -41.61
C GLU A 419 -44.34 25.65 -40.98
N SER A 420 -45.60 25.27 -41.17
CA SER A 420 -46.18 24.08 -40.54
C SER A 420 -45.68 22.75 -41.12
N ASN A 421 -45.53 22.66 -42.44
CA ASN A 421 -45.19 21.39 -43.10
C ASN A 421 -43.69 21.20 -43.36
N PHE A 422 -42.94 22.30 -43.52
CA PHE A 422 -41.50 22.24 -43.79
C PHE A 422 -40.68 22.66 -42.57
N ALA A 423 -40.85 23.89 -42.09
CA ALA A 423 -39.99 24.43 -41.03
C ALA A 423 -40.17 23.70 -39.69
N ALA A 424 -41.42 23.46 -39.27
CA ALA A 424 -41.72 22.78 -38.01
C ALA A 424 -41.30 21.30 -38.04
N GLU A 425 -41.49 20.61 -39.17
CA GLU A 425 -41.07 19.21 -39.32
C GLU A 425 -39.54 19.07 -39.32
N ALA A 426 -38.83 19.96 -40.03
CA ALA A 426 -37.37 20.02 -40.01
C ALA A 426 -36.84 20.33 -38.60
N ALA A 427 -37.47 21.27 -37.89
CA ALA A 427 -37.13 21.60 -36.52
C ALA A 427 -37.34 20.40 -35.57
N ARG A 428 -38.45 19.66 -35.72
CA ARG A 428 -38.73 18.45 -34.94
C ARG A 428 -37.67 17.37 -35.17
N ARG A 429 -37.38 17.04 -36.43
CA ARG A 429 -36.37 16.02 -36.78
C ARG A 429 -34.97 16.41 -36.29
N THR A 430 -34.64 17.69 -36.35
CA THR A 430 -33.35 18.20 -35.81
C THR A 430 -33.30 18.13 -34.29
N ALA A 431 -34.44 18.31 -33.60
CA ALA A 431 -34.52 18.17 -32.15
C ALA A 431 -34.37 16.72 -31.67
N ASP A 432 -34.84 15.75 -32.45
CA ASP A 432 -34.73 14.32 -32.18
C ASP A 432 -33.33 13.74 -32.47
N ALA A 433 -32.48 14.47 -33.18
CA ALA A 433 -31.11 14.05 -33.48
C ALA A 433 -30.24 14.05 -32.20
N ASP A 434 -29.66 12.90 -31.87
CA ASP A 434 -28.72 12.71 -30.75
C ASP A 434 -27.36 12.22 -31.27
N PRO A 435 -26.44 13.14 -31.65
CA PRO A 435 -25.14 12.77 -32.19
C PRO A 435 -24.26 11.99 -31.20
N LEU A 436 -24.43 12.22 -29.90
CA LEU A 436 -23.61 11.61 -28.86
C LEU A 436 -23.86 10.10 -28.79
N ARG A 437 -25.12 9.69 -28.93
CA ARG A 437 -25.50 8.27 -28.95
C ARG A 437 -24.90 7.53 -30.15
N GLU A 438 -24.86 8.17 -31.31
CA GLU A 438 -24.28 7.60 -32.53
C GLU A 438 -22.76 7.42 -32.39
N TRP A 439 -22.08 8.46 -31.88
CA TRP A 439 -20.63 8.42 -31.67
C TRP A 439 -20.21 7.40 -30.63
N ARG A 440 -21.00 7.17 -29.57
CA ARG A 440 -20.67 6.15 -28.55
C ARG A 440 -20.43 4.77 -29.15
N ALA A 441 -21.26 4.34 -30.10
CA ALA A 441 -21.09 3.04 -30.75
C ALA A 441 -19.82 2.98 -31.61
N VAL A 442 -19.55 4.05 -32.36
CA VAL A 442 -18.37 4.15 -33.23
C VAL A 442 -17.09 4.20 -32.40
N LEU A 443 -17.07 5.02 -31.35
CA LEU A 443 -15.91 5.18 -30.45
C LEU A 443 -15.63 3.89 -29.67
N ALA A 444 -16.66 3.19 -29.19
CA ALA A 444 -16.47 1.89 -28.52
C ALA A 444 -15.83 0.84 -29.43
N ALA A 445 -16.16 0.84 -30.73
CA ALA A 445 -15.49 -0.04 -31.70
C ALA A 445 -14.01 0.35 -31.90
N GLN A 446 -13.70 1.65 -31.96
CA GLN A 446 -12.34 2.14 -32.14
C GLN A 446 -11.44 2.02 -30.90
N GLU A 447 -12.03 1.90 -29.70
CA GLU A 447 -11.26 1.58 -28.48
C GLU A 447 -10.60 0.19 -28.55
N THR A 448 -11.18 -0.74 -29.32
CA THR A 448 -10.66 -2.11 -29.50
C THR A 448 -9.79 -2.29 -30.75
N ALA A 449 -9.73 -1.28 -31.61
CA ALA A 449 -8.92 -1.30 -32.82
C ALA A 449 -7.41 -1.24 -32.52
N VAL A 450 -6.57 -1.67 -33.46
CA VAL A 450 -5.11 -1.54 -33.35
C VAL A 450 -4.60 -0.70 -34.52
N PRO A 451 -4.10 0.54 -34.30
CA PRO A 451 -3.99 1.25 -33.02
C PRO A 451 -5.33 1.82 -32.52
N ALA A 452 -5.55 1.76 -31.20
CA ALA A 452 -6.80 2.21 -30.57
C ALA A 452 -6.89 3.74 -30.50
N VAL A 453 -8.12 4.26 -30.64
CA VAL A 453 -8.42 5.65 -30.33
C VAL A 453 -8.69 5.77 -28.83
N THR A 454 -7.86 6.52 -28.11
CA THR A 454 -7.99 6.68 -26.65
C THR A 454 -8.62 8.02 -26.28
N PHE A 455 -9.12 8.14 -25.05
CA PHE A 455 -9.65 9.41 -24.54
C PHE A 455 -8.62 10.54 -24.47
N TYR A 456 -7.31 10.24 -24.44
CA TYR A 456 -6.26 11.26 -24.58
C TYR A 456 -6.31 11.91 -25.96
N GLN A 457 -6.51 11.11 -27.01
CA GLN A 457 -6.61 11.60 -28.38
C GLN A 457 -7.90 12.37 -28.60
N LEU A 458 -9.03 11.85 -28.09
CA LEU A 458 -10.31 12.55 -28.14
C LEU A 458 -10.24 13.90 -27.44
N ALA A 459 -9.60 13.98 -26.26
CA ALA A 459 -9.37 15.25 -25.58
C ALA A 459 -8.55 16.24 -26.43
N GLY A 460 -7.54 15.75 -27.17
CA GLY A 460 -6.76 16.56 -28.09
C GLY A 460 -7.53 17.01 -29.33
N TRP A 461 -8.32 16.14 -29.95
CA TRP A 461 -9.07 16.43 -31.18
C TRP A 461 -10.26 17.37 -30.96
N THR A 462 -10.83 17.34 -29.76
CA THR A 462 -12.00 18.16 -29.39
C THR A 462 -11.62 19.45 -28.65
N ALA A 463 -10.33 19.70 -28.45
CA ALA A 463 -9.86 20.91 -27.78
C ALA A 463 -10.16 22.17 -28.61
N ASP A 464 -10.57 23.23 -27.93
CA ASP A 464 -10.78 24.55 -28.53
C ASP A 464 -9.45 25.28 -28.71
N ARG A 465 -8.66 24.86 -29.71
CA ARG A 465 -7.38 25.45 -30.06
C ARG A 465 -7.34 25.71 -31.56
N ASP A 466 -6.79 26.86 -31.96
CA ASP A 466 -6.51 27.21 -33.37
C ASP A 466 -5.38 26.37 -34.02
N GLU A 467 -5.01 25.25 -33.39
CA GLU A 467 -4.02 24.32 -33.92
C GLU A 467 -4.64 23.46 -35.05
N ALA A 468 -3.82 23.13 -36.07
CA ALA A 468 -4.20 22.45 -37.31
C ALA A 468 -4.70 21.00 -37.18
N GLY A 469 -5.28 20.63 -36.03
CA GLY A 469 -5.76 19.29 -35.71
C GLY A 469 -7.07 19.23 -34.92
N SER A 470 -7.68 20.37 -34.56
CA SER A 470 -8.96 20.41 -33.83
C SER A 470 -10.15 20.26 -34.77
N VAL A 471 -11.00 19.28 -34.48
CA VAL A 471 -12.23 19.02 -35.23
C VAL A 471 -13.31 20.05 -34.86
N LEU A 472 -13.30 20.54 -33.61
CA LEU A 472 -14.23 21.57 -33.14
C LEU A 472 -14.00 22.90 -33.88
N HIS A 473 -12.74 23.30 -34.05
CA HIS A 473 -12.40 24.52 -34.76
C HIS A 473 -12.87 24.47 -36.23
N GLN A 474 -12.66 23.34 -36.91
CA GLN A 474 -13.12 23.15 -38.29
C GLN A 474 -14.64 23.20 -38.41
N LEU A 475 -15.38 22.61 -37.46
CA LEU A 475 -16.83 22.70 -37.44
C LEU A 475 -17.29 24.16 -37.28
N ARG A 476 -16.67 24.92 -36.39
CA ARG A 476 -16.96 26.36 -36.21
C ARG A 476 -16.63 27.19 -37.45
N GLN A 477 -15.55 26.85 -38.15
CA GLN A 477 -15.19 27.48 -39.43
C GLN A 477 -16.23 27.18 -40.51
N HIS A 478 -16.70 25.93 -40.61
CA HIS A 478 -17.80 25.54 -41.50
C HIS A 478 -19.08 26.31 -41.18
N MET A 479 -19.43 26.42 -39.89
CA MET A 479 -20.58 27.20 -39.44
C MET A 479 -20.46 28.69 -39.78
N ALA A 480 -19.26 29.28 -39.69
CA ALA A 480 -19.04 30.66 -40.10
C ALA A 480 -19.24 30.84 -41.62
N GLY A 481 -18.75 29.89 -42.43
CA GLY A 481 -19.01 29.85 -43.87
C GLY A 481 -20.50 29.73 -44.20
N LEU A 482 -21.21 28.82 -43.54
CA LEU A 482 -22.66 28.64 -43.71
C LEU A 482 -23.46 29.89 -43.32
N ARG A 483 -23.07 30.61 -42.26
CA ARG A 483 -23.72 31.88 -41.88
C ARG A 483 -23.55 32.94 -42.96
N ALA A 484 -22.37 33.03 -43.58
CA ALA A 484 -22.12 33.97 -44.66
C ALA A 484 -22.95 33.62 -45.92
N VAL A 485 -23.01 32.33 -46.29
CA VAL A 485 -23.83 31.84 -47.42
C VAL A 485 -25.32 32.09 -47.16
N ARG A 486 -25.80 31.82 -45.95
CA ARG A 486 -27.18 32.12 -45.55
C ARG A 486 -27.50 33.61 -45.66
N SER A 487 -26.65 34.48 -45.14
CA SER A 487 -26.84 35.94 -45.21
C SER A 487 -26.94 36.42 -46.67
N ALA A 488 -26.08 35.89 -47.55
CA ALA A 488 -26.14 36.21 -48.98
C ALA A 488 -27.46 35.72 -49.62
N ALA A 489 -27.93 34.53 -49.27
CA ALA A 489 -29.19 33.99 -49.76
C ALA A 489 -30.43 34.75 -49.22
N GLU A 490 -30.36 35.30 -47.99
CA GLU A 490 -31.38 36.17 -47.42
C GLU A 490 -31.44 37.50 -48.20
N GLU A 491 -30.30 38.11 -48.50
CA GLU A 491 -30.21 39.32 -49.34
C GLU A 491 -30.75 39.07 -50.76
N GLU A 492 -30.43 37.92 -51.37
CA GLU A 492 -30.99 37.52 -52.66
C GLU A 492 -32.52 37.39 -52.62
N LEU A 493 -33.06 36.79 -51.56
CA LEU A 493 -34.51 36.63 -51.38
C LEU A 493 -35.20 37.98 -51.18
N GLU A 494 -34.63 38.89 -50.39
CA GLU A 494 -35.15 40.25 -50.22
C GLU A 494 -35.15 41.03 -51.54
N GLN A 495 -34.08 40.91 -52.33
CA GLN A 495 -34.01 41.51 -53.67
C GLN A 495 -35.09 40.94 -54.59
N LEU A 496 -35.29 39.61 -54.60
CA LEU A 496 -36.36 38.97 -55.36
C LEU A 496 -37.74 39.47 -54.93
N TYR A 497 -38.02 39.57 -53.63
CA TYR A 497 -39.30 40.09 -53.14
C TYR A 497 -39.56 41.55 -53.54
N ALA A 498 -38.51 42.38 -53.62
CA ALA A 498 -38.59 43.78 -54.02
C ALA A 498 -38.78 44.00 -55.53
N GLU A 499 -38.53 42.99 -56.36
CA GLU A 499 -38.75 43.08 -57.80
C GLU A 499 -40.25 43.08 -58.17
N SER A 500 -40.59 43.86 -59.20
CA SER A 500 -41.96 43.91 -59.73
C SER A 500 -42.29 42.65 -60.54
N VAL A 501 -43.54 42.19 -60.44
CA VAL A 501 -44.07 41.03 -61.18
C VAL A 501 -43.84 41.14 -62.69
N GLU A 502 -43.83 42.35 -63.27
CA GLU A 502 -43.56 42.55 -64.71
C GLU A 502 -42.13 42.17 -65.13
N ARG A 503 -41.16 42.21 -64.23
CA ARG A 503 -39.75 41.92 -64.56
C ARG A 503 -39.42 40.43 -64.49
N GLN A 504 -40.34 39.61 -63.99
CA GLN A 504 -40.12 38.19 -63.76
C GLN A 504 -40.26 37.33 -65.04
N PRO A 505 -39.40 36.30 -65.21
CA PRO A 505 -39.38 35.43 -66.38
C PRO A 505 -40.36 34.24 -66.28
N PHE A 506 -41.66 34.49 -66.44
CA PHE A 506 -42.67 33.42 -66.58
C PHE A 506 -43.41 33.50 -67.93
N GLN A 507 -43.94 32.36 -68.40
CA GLN A 507 -44.64 32.29 -69.69
C GLN A 507 -45.98 33.04 -69.67
N ARG A 508 -46.06 34.13 -70.44
CA ARG A 508 -47.27 34.96 -70.58
C ARG A 508 -48.09 34.51 -71.78
N VAL A 509 -49.39 34.25 -71.57
CA VAL A 509 -50.31 33.89 -72.65
C VAL A 509 -51.21 35.08 -72.96
N PRO A 510 -51.06 35.73 -74.13
CA PRO A 510 -51.91 36.87 -74.48
C PRO A 510 -53.39 36.45 -74.54
N LEU A 511 -54.30 37.31 -74.05
CA LEU A 511 -55.76 37.14 -73.96
C LEU A 511 -56.31 36.09 -72.95
N LEU A 512 -55.46 35.44 -72.13
CA LEU A 512 -55.89 34.44 -71.13
C LEU A 512 -55.33 34.74 -69.73
N ASP A 513 -55.88 35.76 -69.06
CA ASP A 513 -55.42 36.21 -67.74
C ASP A 513 -55.39 35.10 -66.68
N LYS A 514 -56.38 34.20 -66.67
CA LYS A 514 -56.42 33.06 -65.72
C LYS A 514 -55.23 32.11 -65.88
N ARG A 515 -54.75 31.91 -67.11
CA ARG A 515 -53.60 31.01 -67.39
C ARG A 515 -52.29 31.69 -67.03
N THR A 516 -52.19 32.99 -67.27
CA THR A 516 -51.04 33.82 -66.89
C THR A 516 -50.88 33.92 -65.37
N VAL A 517 -51.98 34.10 -64.62
CA VAL A 517 -51.96 34.08 -63.14
C VAL A 517 -51.58 32.69 -62.60
N ARG A 518 -52.04 31.60 -63.21
CA ARG A 518 -51.62 30.24 -62.82
C ARG A 518 -50.13 29.99 -63.05
N ASN A 519 -49.59 30.46 -64.18
CA ASN A 519 -48.16 30.37 -64.48
C ASN A 519 -47.33 31.21 -63.51
N PHE A 520 -47.84 32.38 -63.11
CA PHE A 520 -47.23 33.22 -62.08
C PHE A 520 -47.23 32.53 -60.70
N ILE A 521 -48.33 31.88 -60.29
CA ILE A 521 -48.39 31.12 -59.03
C ILE A 521 -47.37 29.97 -59.02
N HIS A 522 -47.21 29.25 -60.14
CA HIS A 522 -46.17 28.22 -60.24
C HIS A 522 -44.77 28.81 -60.13
N TYR A 523 -44.52 29.95 -60.77
CA TYR A 523 -43.25 30.67 -60.66
C TYR A 523 -42.98 31.16 -59.24
N LEU A 524 -43.99 31.73 -58.56
CA LEU A 524 -43.90 32.21 -57.18
C LEU A 524 -43.48 31.06 -56.25
N PHE A 525 -44.18 29.92 -56.29
CA PHE A 525 -43.82 28.78 -55.46
C PHE A 525 -42.47 28.15 -55.85
N SER A 526 -42.13 28.06 -57.14
CA SER A 526 -40.84 27.49 -57.54
C SER A 526 -39.65 28.40 -57.21
N ALA A 527 -39.76 29.70 -57.46
CA ALA A 527 -38.64 30.63 -57.34
C ALA A 527 -38.51 31.19 -55.92
N VAL A 528 -39.62 31.66 -55.34
CA VAL A 528 -39.61 32.28 -54.00
C VAL A 528 -39.59 31.21 -52.91
N TYR A 529 -40.49 30.22 -52.98
CA TYR A 529 -40.50 29.14 -51.99
C TYR A 529 -39.37 28.11 -52.22
N GLY A 530 -38.85 27.98 -53.43
CA GLY A 530 -37.59 27.27 -53.68
C GLY A 530 -36.41 27.94 -52.95
N LYS A 531 -36.29 29.27 -53.02
CA LYS A 531 -35.29 30.03 -52.26
C LYS A 531 -35.51 29.98 -50.74
N ARG A 532 -36.77 30.02 -50.26
CA ARG A 532 -37.09 29.78 -48.84
C ARG A 532 -36.72 28.36 -48.38
N TYR A 533 -36.87 27.36 -49.25
CA TYR A 533 -36.44 25.99 -48.97
C TYR A 533 -34.92 25.86 -48.94
N GLU A 534 -34.18 26.54 -49.83
CA GLU A 534 -32.71 26.67 -49.74
C GLU A 534 -32.27 27.31 -48.42
N LEU A 535 -32.94 28.38 -47.98
CA LEU A 535 -32.69 28.99 -46.68
C LEU A 535 -32.96 28.04 -45.52
N LEU A 536 -34.11 27.36 -45.54
CA LEU A 536 -34.45 26.36 -44.52
C LEU A 536 -33.41 25.22 -44.46
N ARG A 537 -32.84 24.85 -45.60
CA ARG A 537 -31.75 23.87 -45.67
C ARG A 537 -30.50 24.38 -44.96
N TYR A 538 -30.07 25.62 -45.22
CA TYR A 538 -28.93 26.21 -44.52
C TYR A 538 -29.19 26.38 -43.02
N GLU A 539 -30.43 26.73 -42.63
CA GLU A 539 -30.84 26.81 -41.23
C GLU A 539 -30.80 25.45 -40.53
N SER A 540 -31.29 24.40 -41.20
CA SER A 540 -31.27 23.04 -40.68
C SER A 540 -29.85 22.51 -40.56
N GLU A 541 -28.98 22.78 -41.55
CA GLU A 541 -27.55 22.42 -41.49
C GLU A 541 -26.83 23.16 -40.34
N LEU A 542 -27.11 24.45 -40.15
CA LEU A 542 -26.59 25.22 -39.00
C LEU A 542 -27.10 24.70 -37.66
N ALA A 543 -28.38 24.33 -37.58
CA ALA A 543 -28.98 23.77 -36.36
C ALA A 543 -28.37 22.39 -36.01
N LEU A 544 -28.14 21.54 -37.02
CA LEU A 544 -27.41 20.28 -36.88
C LEU A 544 -25.97 20.52 -36.43
N CYS A 545 -25.24 21.46 -37.06
CA CYS A 545 -23.88 21.81 -36.66
C CYS A 545 -23.81 22.28 -35.20
N ARG A 546 -24.78 23.07 -34.71
CA ARG A 546 -24.85 23.48 -33.29
C ARG A 546 -25.04 22.28 -32.34
N ARG A 547 -25.84 21.28 -32.73
CA ARG A 547 -26.02 20.04 -31.95
C ARG A 547 -24.73 19.22 -31.92
N LEU A 548 -24.04 19.13 -33.05
CA LEU A 548 -22.74 18.45 -33.16
C LEU A 548 -21.67 19.16 -32.32
N GLU A 549 -21.65 20.49 -32.34
CA GLU A 549 -20.76 21.32 -31.51
C GLU A 549 -20.98 21.03 -30.02
N ALA A 550 -22.22 21.08 -29.54
CA ALA A 550 -22.55 20.77 -28.15
C ALA A 550 -22.17 19.33 -27.77
N ALA A 551 -22.36 18.37 -28.67
CA ALA A 551 -21.95 16.98 -28.46
C ALA A 551 -20.41 16.83 -28.37
N LEU A 552 -19.65 17.56 -29.20
CA LEU A 552 -18.19 17.58 -29.14
C LEU A 552 -17.69 18.20 -27.83
N GLU A 553 -18.31 19.30 -27.37
CA GLU A 553 -17.99 19.92 -26.08
C GLU A 553 -18.27 18.97 -24.91
N GLN A 554 -19.36 18.21 -24.96
CA GLN A 554 -19.68 17.20 -23.96
C GLN A 554 -18.66 16.05 -23.98
N LEU A 555 -18.30 15.54 -25.16
CA LEU A 555 -17.27 14.51 -25.34
C LEU A 555 -15.90 15.00 -24.85
N HIS A 556 -15.56 16.28 -25.09
CA HIS A 556 -14.34 16.90 -24.61
C HIS A 556 -14.29 16.93 -23.08
N ALA A 557 -15.39 17.37 -22.44
CA ALA A 557 -15.50 17.41 -20.99
C ALA A 557 -15.38 16.03 -20.34
N GLU A 558 -15.99 14.99 -20.95
CA GLU A 558 -15.86 13.60 -20.52
C GLU A 558 -14.42 13.10 -20.66
N SER A 559 -13.78 13.39 -21.80
CA SER A 559 -12.40 12.97 -22.09
C SER A 559 -11.39 13.65 -21.15
N ILE A 560 -11.50 14.96 -20.93
CA ILE A 560 -10.66 15.70 -19.97
C ILE A 560 -10.81 15.14 -18.56
N ARG A 561 -12.03 14.80 -18.15
CA ARG A 561 -12.28 14.22 -16.81
C ARG A 561 -11.50 12.92 -16.64
N ARG A 562 -11.54 12.04 -17.64
CA ARG A 562 -10.78 10.77 -17.65
C ARG A 562 -9.26 11.01 -17.64
N VAL A 563 -8.77 11.98 -18.42
CA VAL A 563 -7.35 12.38 -18.41
C VAL A 563 -6.90 12.84 -17.02
N LYS A 564 -7.67 13.73 -16.38
CA LYS A 564 -7.36 14.23 -15.02
C LYS A 564 -7.38 13.11 -13.98
N GLN A 565 -8.31 12.15 -14.10
CA GLN A 565 -8.34 10.98 -13.22
C GLN A 565 -7.09 10.11 -13.36
N MET A 566 -6.62 9.89 -14.59
CA MET A 566 -5.38 9.14 -14.83
C MET A 566 -4.14 9.86 -14.26
N GLU A 567 -4.04 11.19 -14.45
CA GLU A 567 -2.94 11.98 -13.90
C GLU A 567 -2.94 11.99 -12.36
N ALA A 568 -4.11 12.09 -11.74
CA ALA A 568 -4.24 12.00 -10.29
C ALA A 568 -3.81 10.63 -9.76
N LEU A 569 -4.20 9.54 -10.44
CA LEU A 569 -3.76 8.19 -10.08
C LEU A 569 -2.26 7.99 -10.27
N GLU A 570 -1.67 8.54 -11.34
CA GLU A 570 -0.22 8.50 -11.59
C GLU A 570 0.53 9.13 -10.41
N GLU A 571 0.10 10.31 -9.97
CA GLU A 571 0.76 11.05 -8.89
C GLU A 571 0.54 10.38 -7.52
N GLU A 572 -0.65 9.86 -7.24
CA GLU A 572 -0.93 9.12 -6.00
C GLU A 572 -0.03 7.87 -5.87
N LEU A 573 0.13 7.09 -6.96
CA LEU A 573 1.02 5.92 -6.99
C LEU A 573 2.49 6.33 -6.85
N ARG A 574 2.88 7.43 -7.49
CA ARG A 574 4.25 7.98 -7.39
C ARG A 574 4.59 8.37 -5.96
N VAL A 575 3.71 9.11 -5.29
CA VAL A 575 3.89 9.56 -3.90
C VAL A 575 4.03 8.35 -2.98
N LEU A 576 3.16 7.35 -3.11
CA LEU A 576 3.25 6.13 -2.30
C LEU A 576 4.55 5.36 -2.52
N ALA A 577 5.01 5.23 -3.76
CA ALA A 577 6.29 4.58 -4.07
C ALA A 577 7.46 5.34 -3.44
N LEU A 578 7.52 6.67 -3.57
CA LEU A 578 8.59 7.50 -3.01
C LEU A 578 8.58 7.53 -1.48
N GLU A 579 7.42 7.66 -0.84
CA GLU A 579 7.28 7.59 0.62
C GLU A 579 7.76 6.25 1.19
N SER A 580 7.52 5.15 0.47
CA SER A 580 7.97 3.82 0.90
C SER A 580 9.49 3.63 0.80
N ILE A 581 10.12 4.25 -0.21
CA ILE A 581 11.58 4.21 -0.41
C ILE A 581 12.29 5.07 0.63
N GLY A 582 11.74 6.24 0.96
CA GLY A 582 12.28 7.09 2.04
C GLY A 582 12.30 6.43 3.42
N ARG A 583 11.55 5.33 3.62
CA ARG A 583 11.56 4.51 4.84
C ARG A 583 12.54 3.32 4.81
N ALA A 584 13.13 3.00 3.65
CA ALA A 584 14.12 1.92 3.53
C ALA A 584 15.52 2.40 3.97
N SER A 585 16.43 1.47 4.30
CA SER A 585 17.82 1.86 4.64
C SER A 585 18.48 2.52 3.43
N GLU A 586 19.25 3.59 3.67
CA GLU A 586 19.87 4.40 2.61
C GLU A 586 20.62 3.55 1.57
N THR A 587 21.30 2.49 2.00
CA THR A 587 22.09 1.59 1.14
C THR A 587 21.27 0.58 0.32
N THR A 588 20.09 0.15 0.79
CA THR A 588 19.25 -0.82 0.06
C THR A 588 18.18 -0.16 -0.80
N GLY A 589 17.84 1.09 -0.48
CA GLY A 589 16.87 1.93 -1.20
C GLY A 589 17.40 2.62 -2.45
N GLU A 590 18.73 2.65 -2.67
CA GLU A 590 19.33 3.37 -3.80
C GLU A 590 18.82 2.85 -5.15
N ASN A 591 18.47 3.79 -6.04
CA ASN A 591 18.12 3.57 -7.45
C ASN A 591 16.98 2.56 -7.72
N ILE A 592 16.12 2.26 -6.74
CA ILE A 592 14.97 1.36 -6.93
C ILE A 592 14.09 1.85 -8.09
N MET A 593 13.71 3.13 -8.10
CA MET A 593 12.85 3.70 -9.16
C MET A 593 13.50 3.61 -10.54
N GLU A 594 14.79 3.90 -10.67
CA GLU A 594 15.48 3.94 -11.97
C GLU A 594 15.70 2.55 -12.56
N TYR A 595 16.11 1.60 -11.72
CA TYR A 595 16.30 0.22 -12.14
C TYR A 595 14.98 -0.45 -12.51
N TYR A 596 13.97 -0.36 -11.63
CA TYR A 596 12.70 -1.03 -11.88
C TYR A 596 11.88 -0.39 -12.99
N ARG A 597 12.11 0.90 -13.32
CA ARG A 597 11.64 1.47 -14.58
C ARG A 597 12.14 0.66 -15.78
N THR A 598 13.45 0.50 -15.89
CA THR A 598 14.08 -0.17 -17.05
C THR A 598 13.67 -1.64 -17.13
N VAL A 599 13.64 -2.34 -15.99
CA VAL A 599 13.22 -3.75 -15.92
C VAL A 599 11.74 -3.90 -16.31
N THR A 600 10.85 -3.06 -15.77
CA THR A 600 9.41 -3.12 -16.10
C THR A 600 9.18 -2.83 -17.58
N GLU A 601 9.89 -1.83 -18.14
CA GLU A 601 9.82 -1.50 -19.56
C GLU A 601 10.26 -2.67 -20.47
N GLN A 602 11.32 -3.38 -20.09
CA GLN A 602 11.79 -4.56 -20.82
C GLN A 602 10.80 -5.72 -20.73
N VAL A 603 10.32 -6.06 -19.54
CA VAL A 603 9.36 -7.16 -19.35
C VAL A 603 8.05 -6.89 -20.10
N MET A 604 7.55 -5.66 -20.07
CA MET A 604 6.34 -5.30 -20.82
C MET A 604 6.54 -5.44 -22.34
N LYS A 605 7.69 -5.01 -22.88
CA LYS A 605 8.03 -5.20 -24.29
C LYS A 605 8.18 -6.68 -24.67
N ASP A 606 8.76 -7.50 -23.79
CA ASP A 606 8.89 -8.94 -24.00
C ASP A 606 7.52 -9.64 -24.04
N ILE A 607 6.57 -9.20 -23.19
CA ILE A 607 5.19 -9.72 -23.21
C ILE A 607 4.48 -9.30 -24.52
N GLU A 608 4.63 -8.05 -24.96
CA GLU A 608 4.06 -7.56 -26.22
C GLU A 608 4.64 -8.25 -27.45
N THR A 609 5.95 -8.47 -27.51
CA THR A 609 6.58 -9.20 -28.62
C THR A 609 6.13 -10.66 -28.70
N ARG A 610 5.87 -11.31 -27.55
CA ARG A 610 5.40 -12.70 -27.50
C ARG A 610 3.91 -12.86 -27.77
N ARG A 611 3.06 -11.95 -27.27
CA ARG A 611 1.59 -12.10 -27.30
C ARG A 611 0.88 -11.15 -28.28
N GLY A 612 1.59 -10.19 -28.85
CA GLY A 612 1.08 -9.22 -29.83
C GLY A 612 0.94 -7.80 -29.28
N PRO A 613 0.91 -6.79 -30.17
CA PRO A 613 0.76 -5.38 -29.78
C PRO A 613 -0.60 -5.13 -29.12
N GLY A 614 -0.63 -4.31 -28.07
CA GLY A 614 -1.87 -3.91 -27.39
C GLY A 614 -2.48 -4.97 -26.46
N ILE A 615 -1.77 -6.08 -26.20
CA ILE A 615 -2.26 -7.20 -25.36
C ILE A 615 -2.71 -6.74 -23.96
N PHE A 616 -2.05 -5.73 -23.38
CA PHE A 616 -2.39 -5.21 -22.06
C PHE A 616 -3.78 -4.58 -21.97
N PHE A 617 -4.35 -4.14 -23.10
CA PHE A 617 -5.71 -3.58 -23.18
C PHE A 617 -6.78 -4.62 -23.54
N SER A 618 -6.40 -5.89 -23.72
CA SER A 618 -7.38 -6.97 -23.93
C SER A 618 -8.14 -7.29 -22.62
N GLU A 619 -9.35 -7.85 -22.73
CA GLU A 619 -10.22 -8.18 -21.58
C GLU A 619 -9.54 -9.06 -20.52
N ARG A 620 -8.59 -9.91 -20.93
CA ARG A 620 -7.84 -10.79 -20.01
C ARG A 620 -6.89 -10.03 -19.09
N TYR A 621 -6.45 -8.85 -19.50
CA TYR A 621 -5.57 -7.96 -18.76
C TYR A 621 -6.38 -6.76 -18.25
N MET A 622 -6.11 -5.54 -18.72
CA MET A 622 -6.80 -4.35 -18.23
C MET A 622 -8.21 -4.18 -18.82
N GLY A 623 -8.48 -4.67 -20.03
CA GLY A 623 -9.72 -4.36 -20.75
C GLY A 623 -9.84 -2.88 -21.09
N SER A 624 -11.09 -2.38 -21.22
CA SER A 624 -11.34 -0.96 -21.50
C SER A 624 -11.04 -0.09 -20.28
N MET A 625 -9.99 0.72 -20.39
CA MET A 625 -9.61 1.68 -19.35
C MET A 625 -10.71 2.73 -19.10
N ALA A 626 -11.50 3.07 -20.13
CA ALA A 626 -12.62 4.00 -19.98
C ALA A 626 -13.70 3.45 -19.03
N GLN A 627 -14.03 2.17 -19.13
CA GLN A 627 -15.00 1.51 -18.26
C GLN A 627 -14.47 1.36 -16.82
N LEU A 628 -13.18 1.03 -16.66
CA LEU A 628 -12.58 0.95 -15.32
C LEU A 628 -12.56 2.32 -14.61
N LEU A 629 -12.30 3.41 -15.35
CA LEU A 629 -12.33 4.77 -14.78
C LEU A 629 -13.74 5.20 -14.35
N GLU A 630 -14.79 4.74 -15.04
CA GLU A 630 -16.19 4.98 -14.63
C GLU A 630 -16.56 4.26 -13.33
N GLN A 631 -16.00 3.07 -13.09
CA GLN A 631 -16.13 2.33 -11.83
C GLN A 631 -15.29 2.94 -10.70
N GLY A 632 -14.33 3.81 -11.05
CA GLY A 632 -13.48 4.56 -10.13
C GLY A 632 -12.02 4.09 -10.15
N GLY A 633 -11.13 4.95 -9.68
CA GLY A 633 -9.69 4.69 -9.71
C GLY A 633 -9.24 3.46 -8.90
N THR A 634 -10.05 2.99 -7.94
CA THR A 634 -9.79 1.74 -7.21
C THR A 634 -9.87 0.51 -8.11
N ALA A 635 -10.85 0.45 -9.02
CA ALA A 635 -10.99 -0.68 -9.95
C ALA A 635 -9.80 -0.79 -10.92
N VAL A 636 -9.28 0.35 -11.37
CA VAL A 636 -8.06 0.41 -12.20
C VAL A 636 -6.87 -0.19 -11.45
N VAL A 637 -6.67 0.22 -10.19
CA VAL A 637 -5.55 -0.24 -9.35
C VAL A 637 -5.68 -1.72 -8.99
N GLU A 638 -6.88 -2.20 -8.66
CA GLU A 638 -7.15 -3.62 -8.42
C GLU A 638 -6.76 -4.48 -9.62
N ARG A 639 -7.22 -4.09 -10.81
CA ARG A 639 -6.92 -4.84 -12.02
C ARG A 639 -5.44 -4.80 -12.37
N LEU A 640 -4.79 -3.66 -12.17
CA LEU A 640 -3.36 -3.52 -12.36
C LEU A 640 -2.57 -4.40 -11.39
N ILE A 641 -2.97 -4.46 -10.11
CA ILE A 641 -2.36 -5.33 -9.10
C ILE A 641 -2.41 -6.80 -9.55
N GLU A 642 -3.54 -7.26 -10.09
CA GLU A 642 -3.68 -8.62 -10.59
C GLU A 642 -2.71 -8.93 -11.74
N VAL A 643 -2.57 -8.01 -12.69
CA VAL A 643 -1.64 -8.14 -13.83
C VAL A 643 -0.20 -8.13 -13.35
N CYS A 644 0.16 -7.21 -12.45
CA CYS A 644 1.50 -7.14 -11.86
C CYS A 644 1.88 -8.45 -11.15
N ARG A 645 0.96 -9.04 -10.37
CA ARG A 645 1.20 -10.30 -9.65
C ARG A 645 1.39 -11.50 -10.58
N LYS A 646 0.55 -11.63 -11.61
CA LYS A 646 0.52 -12.84 -12.45
C LYS A 646 1.59 -12.84 -13.53
N GLU A 647 1.92 -11.68 -14.10
CA GLU A 647 2.69 -11.62 -15.36
C GLU A 647 4.00 -10.84 -15.22
N LEU A 648 4.01 -9.70 -14.49
CA LEU A 648 5.23 -8.88 -14.37
C LEU A 648 6.19 -9.42 -13.30
N LEU A 649 5.72 -9.60 -12.06
CA LEU A 649 6.55 -10.03 -10.94
C LEU A 649 6.97 -11.51 -11.02
N ALA A 650 6.29 -12.29 -11.86
CA ALA A 650 6.67 -13.67 -12.17
C ALA A 650 7.79 -13.79 -13.22
N ALA A 651 8.24 -12.68 -13.81
CA ALA A 651 9.26 -12.69 -14.85
C ALA A 651 10.68 -12.95 -14.30
N GLU A 652 11.54 -13.52 -15.14
CA GLU A 652 12.92 -13.90 -14.82
C GLU A 652 13.75 -12.80 -14.11
N PRO A 653 13.67 -11.49 -14.49
CA PRO A 653 14.45 -10.45 -13.82
C PRO A 653 14.15 -10.27 -12.33
N PHE A 654 12.99 -10.72 -11.85
CA PHE A 654 12.61 -10.67 -10.44
C PHE A 654 13.09 -11.89 -9.64
N THR A 655 13.63 -12.90 -10.32
CA THR A 655 14.18 -14.14 -9.73
C THR A 655 15.67 -14.09 -9.46
N PHE A 656 16.38 -13.02 -9.86
CA PHE A 656 17.81 -12.86 -9.61
C PHE A 656 18.15 -12.92 -8.11
N SER A 657 19.40 -13.28 -7.82
CA SER A 657 19.93 -13.24 -6.47
C SER A 657 19.97 -11.80 -5.94
N PHE A 658 19.83 -11.63 -4.63
CA PHE A 658 19.81 -10.31 -3.99
C PHE A 658 21.07 -9.49 -4.31
N GLU A 659 22.23 -10.14 -4.35
CA GLU A 659 23.52 -9.50 -4.64
C GLU A 659 23.60 -8.97 -6.07
N GLU A 660 23.22 -9.80 -7.05
CA GLU A 660 23.24 -9.42 -8.47
C GLU A 660 22.25 -8.29 -8.76
N GLU A 661 21.06 -8.36 -8.17
CA GLU A 661 20.07 -7.29 -8.30
C GLU A 661 20.61 -5.98 -7.71
N LEU A 662 21.17 -6.02 -6.50
CA LEU A 662 21.71 -4.84 -5.83
C LEU A 662 22.89 -4.22 -6.61
N LEU A 663 23.77 -5.05 -7.18
CA LEU A 663 24.86 -4.58 -8.05
C LEU A 663 24.32 -3.90 -9.31
N ARG A 664 23.31 -4.50 -9.96
CA ARG A 664 22.70 -3.88 -11.14
C ARG A 664 22.05 -2.55 -10.79
N ARG A 665 21.30 -2.48 -9.68
CA ARG A 665 20.66 -1.24 -9.18
C ARG A 665 21.68 -0.15 -8.88
N ALA A 666 22.75 -0.46 -8.14
CA ALA A 666 23.79 0.50 -7.80
C ALA A 666 24.47 1.08 -9.06
N ASN A 667 24.59 0.27 -10.11
CA ASN A 667 25.26 0.66 -11.36
C ASN A 667 24.34 1.30 -12.42
N VAL A 668 23.02 1.38 -12.21
CA VAL A 668 22.11 2.08 -13.15
C VAL A 668 22.48 3.56 -13.27
N ALA A 669 22.72 4.24 -12.15
CA ALA A 669 23.09 5.65 -12.16
C ALA A 669 24.50 5.90 -12.69
N ALA A 670 25.40 4.92 -12.59
CA ALA A 670 26.77 5.02 -13.12
C ALA A 670 26.79 5.16 -14.66
N ALA A 671 25.79 4.60 -15.35
CA ALA A 671 25.63 4.76 -16.80
C ALA A 671 25.21 6.17 -17.24
N TYR A 672 24.58 6.96 -16.34
CA TYR A 672 24.10 8.31 -16.64
C TYR A 672 25.06 9.41 -16.15
N GLU A 673 25.79 9.20 -15.05
CA GLU A 673 26.57 10.26 -14.38
C GLU A 673 28.11 10.14 -14.49
N ASN A 674 28.67 9.27 -15.34
CA ASN A 674 30.13 9.03 -15.41
C ASN A 674 30.75 8.73 -14.02
N ARG A 675 29.99 8.12 -13.11
CA ARG A 675 30.53 7.63 -11.83
C ARG A 675 31.27 6.32 -12.08
N GLN A 676 32.31 6.06 -11.29
CA GLN A 676 33.01 4.77 -11.32
C GLN A 676 32.01 3.65 -11.05
N VAL A 677 32.02 2.63 -11.92
CA VAL A 677 31.21 1.41 -11.76
C VAL A 677 31.57 0.78 -10.41
N LEU A 678 30.57 0.61 -9.55
CA LEU A 678 30.77 0.01 -8.24
C LEU A 678 31.16 -1.45 -8.42
N SER A 679 32.34 -1.81 -7.94
CA SER A 679 32.80 -3.19 -7.97
C SER A 679 32.04 -4.04 -6.93
N ARG A 680 32.01 -5.36 -7.15
CA ARG A 680 31.39 -6.30 -6.21
C ARG A 680 32.01 -6.22 -4.81
N GLU A 681 33.33 -6.06 -4.73
CA GLU A 681 34.04 -5.92 -3.45
C GLU A 681 33.68 -4.63 -2.71
N GLU A 682 33.50 -3.52 -3.41
CA GLU A 682 33.10 -2.25 -2.79
C GLU A 682 31.67 -2.31 -2.26
N LEU A 683 30.76 -2.96 -3.00
CA LEU A 683 29.41 -3.22 -2.51
C LEU A 683 29.45 -4.04 -1.22
N PHE A 684 30.21 -5.14 -1.21
CA PHE A 684 30.34 -6.00 -0.05
C PHE A 684 30.95 -5.27 1.15
N LYS A 685 31.97 -4.42 0.95
CA LYS A 685 32.52 -3.56 2.00
C LYS A 685 31.47 -2.62 2.59
N ARG A 686 30.66 -1.97 1.75
CA ARG A 686 29.58 -1.05 2.20
C ARG A 686 28.50 -1.79 2.97
N LEU A 687 28.05 -2.94 2.46
CA LEU A 687 27.04 -3.77 3.13
C LEU A 687 27.52 -4.30 4.47
N TYR A 688 28.76 -4.79 4.54
CA TYR A 688 29.37 -5.27 5.78
C TYR A 688 29.48 -4.13 6.81
N ARG A 689 29.94 -2.94 6.39
CA ARG A 689 29.99 -1.77 7.28
C ARG A 689 28.61 -1.36 7.78
N SER A 690 27.60 -1.39 6.91
CA SER A 690 26.20 -1.12 7.28
C SER A 690 25.67 -2.14 8.29
N LEU A 691 26.02 -3.42 8.14
CA LEU A 691 25.65 -4.48 9.09
C LEU A 691 26.34 -4.30 10.44
N GLU A 692 27.63 -3.95 10.46
CA GLU A 692 28.38 -3.69 11.70
C GLU A 692 27.89 -2.43 12.43
N GLU A 693 27.63 -1.34 11.70
CA GLU A 693 27.11 -0.11 12.29
C GLU A 693 25.68 -0.30 12.83
N GLY A 694 24.88 -1.15 12.17
CA GLY A 694 23.52 -1.49 12.61
C GLY A 694 23.48 -2.50 13.75
N ALA A 695 24.38 -3.49 13.79
CA ALA A 695 24.39 -4.56 14.79
C ALA A 695 25.15 -4.18 16.09
N VAL A 696 25.34 -2.88 16.33
CA VAL A 696 25.82 -2.38 17.63
C VAL A 696 24.82 -2.78 18.70
N VAL A 697 25.34 -3.15 19.86
CA VAL A 697 24.55 -3.60 21.01
C VAL A 697 23.51 -2.54 21.43
N ASN A 698 22.29 -2.99 21.69
CA ASN A 698 21.13 -2.15 22.03
C ASN A 698 21.07 -1.80 23.52
N VAL A 699 22.19 -1.41 24.12
CA VAL A 699 22.23 -0.89 25.50
C VAL A 699 23.33 0.14 25.61
N ARG A 700 23.05 1.26 26.30
CA ARG A 700 24.05 2.28 26.59
C ARG A 700 24.80 1.96 27.89
N LEU A 701 26.05 1.54 27.73
CA LEU A 701 26.94 1.20 28.83
C LEU A 701 27.99 2.29 29.05
N PHE A 702 28.49 2.40 30.28
CA PHE A 702 29.62 3.28 30.58
C PHE A 702 30.92 2.60 30.15
N GLU A 703 31.55 3.16 29.12
CA GLU A 703 32.90 2.78 28.67
C GLU A 703 33.82 2.75 29.91
N TYR A 704 34.62 1.68 30.09
CA TYR A 704 35.57 1.47 31.20
C TYR A 704 35.08 0.85 32.53
N THR A 705 33.80 0.50 32.69
CA THR A 705 33.31 -0.14 33.95
C THR A 705 33.13 -1.66 33.88
N GLN A 706 33.17 -2.23 32.67
CA GLN A 706 32.99 -3.66 32.45
C GLN A 706 34.24 -4.43 32.90
N GLU A 707 34.08 -5.32 33.88
CA GLU A 707 35.17 -6.20 34.34
C GLU A 707 35.58 -7.21 33.27
N HIS A 708 34.58 -7.77 32.56
CA HIS A 708 34.77 -8.74 31.47
C HIS A 708 33.71 -8.52 30.38
N ARG A 709 34.15 -8.26 29.15
CA ARG A 709 33.27 -8.11 27.98
C ARG A 709 33.41 -9.34 27.09
N HIS A 710 32.39 -10.19 27.06
CA HIS A 710 32.35 -11.37 26.18
C HIS A 710 31.42 -11.11 25.01
N GLU A 711 31.95 -11.18 23.78
CA GLU A 711 31.21 -10.95 22.54
C GLU A 711 31.16 -12.20 21.65
N GLU A 712 29.98 -12.48 21.11
CA GLU A 712 29.74 -13.53 20.11
C GLU A 712 28.93 -12.96 18.94
N LYS A 713 29.42 -13.13 17.71
CA LYS A 713 28.73 -12.66 16.49
C LYS A 713 28.17 -13.85 15.72
N TYR A 714 26.90 -13.76 15.35
CA TYR A 714 26.17 -14.78 14.60
C TYR A 714 25.62 -14.21 13.29
N PHE A 715 25.95 -14.86 12.18
CA PHE A 715 25.36 -14.55 10.87
C PHE A 715 24.28 -15.56 10.49
N PHE A 716 23.14 -15.08 10.01
CA PHE A 716 22.05 -15.89 9.47
C PHE A 716 21.93 -15.65 7.97
N GLY A 717 21.95 -16.72 7.20
CA GLY A 717 21.66 -16.68 5.76
C GLY A 717 22.23 -17.87 4.99
N ASP A 718 22.28 -17.74 3.67
CA ASP A 718 22.69 -18.83 2.79
C ASP A 718 24.22 -19.00 2.75
N SER A 719 24.73 -20.22 3.02
CA SER A 719 26.17 -20.52 2.95
C SER A 719 26.72 -20.45 1.53
N GLY A 720 25.83 -20.50 0.53
CA GLY A 720 26.13 -20.29 -0.88
C GLY A 720 26.31 -18.82 -1.26
N SER A 721 25.89 -17.85 -0.43
CA SER A 721 26.02 -16.42 -0.72
C SER A 721 27.49 -16.00 -0.70
N GLU A 722 27.93 -15.31 -1.76
CA GLU A 722 29.30 -14.80 -1.85
C GLU A 722 29.55 -13.65 -0.88
N PHE A 723 28.52 -12.83 -0.61
CA PHE A 723 28.61 -11.79 0.40
C PHE A 723 28.82 -12.37 1.81
N LEU A 724 28.16 -13.47 2.16
CA LEU A 724 28.35 -14.13 3.45
C LEU A 724 29.77 -14.68 3.61
N ARG A 725 30.33 -15.29 2.56
CA ARG A 725 31.73 -15.74 2.55
C ARG A 725 32.70 -14.58 2.76
N TYR A 726 32.43 -13.44 2.13
CA TYR A 726 33.20 -12.22 2.34
C TYR A 726 33.10 -11.69 3.78
N ALA A 727 31.90 -11.57 4.33
CA ALA A 727 31.66 -11.08 5.69
C ALA A 727 32.29 -11.99 6.75
N PHE A 728 32.19 -13.31 6.57
CA PHE A 728 32.80 -14.29 7.45
C PHE A 728 34.34 -14.23 7.39
N GLY A 729 34.91 -14.18 6.18
CA GLY A 729 36.37 -14.04 5.99
C GLY A 729 36.94 -12.73 6.55
N ALA A 730 36.17 -11.64 6.52
CA ALA A 730 36.56 -10.38 7.17
C ALA A 730 36.62 -10.53 8.70
N ASP A 731 35.61 -11.14 9.32
CA ASP A 731 35.53 -11.33 10.77
C ASP A 731 36.52 -12.40 11.30
N GLU A 732 36.83 -13.45 10.52
CA GLU A 732 37.82 -14.49 10.88
C GLU A 732 39.22 -13.94 11.16
N THR A 733 39.60 -12.85 10.48
CA THR A 733 40.90 -12.19 10.68
C THR A 733 40.98 -11.44 12.01
N THR A 734 39.83 -11.09 12.60
CA THR A 734 39.71 -10.35 13.86
C THR A 734 39.33 -11.28 15.03
N ARG A 735 40.27 -12.11 15.49
CA ARG A 735 40.08 -13.19 16.48
C ARG A 735 39.67 -12.79 17.93
N ILE A 736 39.12 -11.60 18.16
CA ILE A 736 38.81 -11.12 19.52
C ILE A 736 37.48 -11.71 20.06
N TYR A 737 36.56 -12.12 19.17
CA TYR A 737 35.23 -12.60 19.51
C TYR A 737 34.90 -13.95 18.87
N ARG A 738 33.92 -14.67 19.41
CA ARG A 738 33.46 -15.94 18.83
C ARG A 738 32.57 -15.68 17.63
N LEU A 739 32.84 -16.35 16.52
CA LEU A 739 32.05 -16.26 15.29
C LEU A 739 31.22 -17.53 15.11
N GLY A 740 29.93 -17.37 14.84
CA GLY A 740 29.01 -18.44 14.51
C GLY A 740 28.24 -18.16 13.23
N PHE A 741 27.83 -19.23 12.57
CA PHE A 741 27.09 -19.16 11.31
C PHE A 741 25.87 -20.08 11.39
N VAL A 742 24.73 -19.58 10.92
CA VAL A 742 23.46 -20.29 10.84
C VAL A 742 23.03 -20.33 9.38
N HIS A 743 23.14 -21.52 8.79
CA HIS A 743 22.68 -21.75 7.43
C HIS A 743 21.16 -21.73 7.35
N GLU A 744 20.62 -20.84 6.54
CA GLU A 744 19.20 -20.80 6.15
C GLU A 744 19.13 -20.76 4.62
N GLN A 745 18.64 -21.84 4.00
CA GLN A 745 18.60 -21.92 2.53
C GLN A 745 17.59 -20.92 1.97
N ARG A 746 17.94 -20.31 0.82
CA ARG A 746 17.05 -19.46 -0.01
C ARG A 746 16.60 -18.14 0.61
N ARG A 747 17.26 -17.67 1.68
CA ARG A 747 16.98 -16.35 2.26
C ARG A 747 17.52 -15.23 1.36
N SER A 748 16.66 -14.30 0.93
CA SER A 748 17.06 -13.12 0.13
C SER A 748 17.58 -11.98 1.02
N GLY A 749 18.61 -12.26 1.81
CA GLY A 749 19.19 -11.31 2.75
C GLY A 749 20.15 -11.96 3.73
N VAL A 750 20.88 -11.11 4.44
CA VAL A 750 21.83 -11.50 5.48
C VAL A 750 21.50 -10.75 6.74
N GLU A 751 21.48 -11.48 7.86
CA GLU A 751 21.26 -10.89 9.17
C GLU A 751 22.44 -11.18 10.09
N LYS A 752 22.71 -10.20 10.94
CA LYS A 752 23.76 -10.25 11.94
C LYS A 752 23.15 -10.02 13.32
N LEU A 753 23.40 -10.96 14.21
CA LEU A 753 23.14 -10.83 15.64
C LEU A 753 24.48 -10.73 16.37
N ASN A 754 24.66 -9.66 17.12
CA ASN A 754 25.79 -9.51 18.02
C ASN A 754 25.29 -9.75 19.45
N LEU A 755 25.85 -10.74 20.13
CA LEU A 755 25.59 -11.01 21.54
C LEU A 755 26.74 -10.47 22.37
N MET A 756 26.42 -9.71 23.40
CA MET A 756 27.40 -9.24 24.37
C MET A 756 26.91 -9.53 25.78
N GLY A 757 27.82 -9.94 26.66
CA GLY A 757 27.51 -10.04 28.09
C GLY A 757 28.72 -9.81 28.97
N GLY A 758 28.46 -9.82 30.28
CA GLY A 758 29.48 -9.63 31.32
C GLY A 758 29.44 -8.26 32.01
N PHE A 759 28.43 -7.44 31.70
CA PHE A 759 28.19 -6.17 32.40
C PHE A 759 27.25 -6.36 33.60
N HIS A 760 27.29 -5.42 34.54
CA HIS A 760 26.39 -5.35 35.70
C HIS A 760 25.40 -4.19 35.58
N LEU A 761 24.35 -4.17 36.40
CA LEU A 761 23.37 -3.06 36.38
C LEU A 761 24.03 -1.70 36.68
N GLU A 762 25.11 -1.72 37.47
CA GLU A 762 25.93 -0.56 37.83
C GLU A 762 26.60 0.11 36.60
N ASP A 763 26.75 -0.63 35.50
CA ASP A 763 27.38 -0.16 34.26
C ASP A 763 26.36 0.48 33.31
N LEU A 764 25.06 0.29 33.57
CA LEU A 764 23.96 0.85 32.78
C LEU A 764 23.81 2.35 33.07
N LEU A 765 23.89 3.17 32.02
CA LEU A 765 23.61 4.60 32.17
C LEU A 765 22.16 4.88 32.58
N TYR A 766 21.21 4.05 32.15
CA TYR A 766 19.83 4.12 32.60
C TYR A 766 19.70 3.97 34.12
N TYR A 767 20.43 3.01 34.70
CA TYR A 767 20.44 2.77 36.15
C TYR A 767 21.06 3.95 36.92
N ARG A 768 22.21 4.46 36.46
CA ARG A 768 22.89 5.60 37.11
C ARG A 768 22.06 6.88 37.06
N ASN A 769 21.47 7.19 35.91
CA ASN A 769 20.63 8.37 35.75
C ASN A 769 19.33 8.25 36.55
N GLY A 770 18.76 7.04 36.63
CA GLY A 770 17.54 6.74 37.38
C GLY A 770 17.71 6.84 38.91
N LYS A 771 18.93 6.66 39.43
CA LYS A 771 19.22 6.66 40.88
C LYS A 771 18.74 7.94 41.60
N VAL A 772 19.05 9.12 41.04
CA VAL A 772 18.66 10.40 41.64
C VAL A 772 17.15 10.54 41.70
N TYR A 773 16.44 10.12 40.65
CA TYR A 773 14.98 10.14 40.63
C TYR A 773 14.42 9.17 41.66
N TYR A 774 14.91 7.93 41.70
CA TYR A 774 14.46 6.93 42.67
C TYR A 774 14.61 7.42 44.12
N GLU A 775 15.77 7.95 44.50
CA GLU A 775 16.02 8.49 45.85
C GLU A 775 15.09 9.67 46.17
N THR A 776 14.80 10.52 45.18
CA THR A 776 13.88 11.65 45.32
C THR A 776 12.43 11.19 45.49
N TYR A 777 11.98 10.18 44.73
CA TYR A 777 10.62 9.65 44.87
C TYR A 777 10.46 8.84 46.16
N ALA A 778 11.46 8.04 46.55
CA ALA A 778 11.45 7.30 47.81
C ALA A 778 11.40 8.25 49.04
N SER A 779 12.19 9.32 49.04
CA SER A 779 12.16 10.34 50.10
C SER A 779 10.83 11.11 50.16
N ASN A 780 10.11 11.22 49.05
CA ASN A 780 8.76 11.79 48.99
C ASN A 780 7.64 10.80 49.37
N GLY A 781 7.99 9.61 49.87
CA GLY A 781 7.05 8.61 50.41
C GLY A 781 6.41 7.70 49.36
N TYR A 782 7.02 7.54 48.18
CA TYR A 782 6.56 6.58 47.17
C TYR A 782 6.97 5.15 47.56
N LEU A 783 6.03 4.21 47.46
CA LEU A 783 6.22 2.79 47.75
C LEU A 783 6.37 2.03 46.43
N LEU A 784 7.63 1.94 45.97
CA LEU A 784 7.98 1.42 44.64
C LEU A 784 8.20 -0.10 44.61
N HIS A 785 8.14 -0.79 45.75
CA HIS A 785 8.42 -2.21 45.89
C HIS A 785 7.22 -2.97 46.50
N GLY A 786 7.04 -4.23 46.07
CA GLY A 786 6.09 -5.15 46.72
C GLY A 786 6.63 -5.71 48.04
N LEU A 787 7.95 -5.93 48.10
CA LEU A 787 8.68 -6.45 49.26
C LEU A 787 9.24 -5.32 50.14
N PRO A 788 9.51 -5.57 51.44
CA PRO A 788 10.17 -4.60 52.30
C PRO A 788 11.60 -4.32 51.83
N GLU A 789 12.03 -3.06 51.88
CA GLU A 789 13.33 -2.61 51.35
C GLU A 789 14.56 -3.29 51.99
N GLU A 790 14.41 -3.82 53.21
CA GLU A 790 15.44 -4.55 53.96
C GLU A 790 15.83 -5.89 53.32
N GLN A 791 14.96 -6.45 52.46
CA GLN A 791 15.21 -7.71 51.74
C GLN A 791 15.85 -7.48 50.37
N LEU A 792 15.98 -6.22 49.94
CA LEU A 792 16.52 -5.86 48.64
C LEU A 792 18.00 -5.51 48.74
N PRO A 793 18.81 -5.78 47.70
CA PRO A 793 20.22 -5.42 47.67
C PRO A 793 20.42 -3.91 47.89
N ALA A 794 21.56 -3.55 48.49
CA ALA A 794 21.92 -2.17 48.74
C ALA A 794 22.12 -1.42 47.40
N LEU A 795 21.58 -0.21 47.32
CA LEU A 795 21.65 0.61 46.13
C LEU A 795 23.07 1.17 45.97
N LYS A 796 23.88 0.54 45.11
CA LYS A 796 25.28 0.91 44.86
C LYS A 796 25.41 2.20 44.08
#